data_AF-A0A9X0CWS5-F1
#
_entry.id   AF-A0A9X0CWS5-F1
#
_cell.length_a   1.000
_cell.length_b   1.000
_cell.length_c   1.000
_cell.angle_alpha   90.00
_cell.angle_beta   90.00
_cell.angle_gamma   90.00
#
_symmetry.space_group_name_H-M   'P 1'
#
loop_
_entity.id
_entity.type
_entity.pdbx_description
1 polymer ?
#
loop_
_entity_poly.entity_id
_entity_poly.type
_entity_poly.pdbx_seq_one_letter_code
_entity_poly.pdbx_strand_id
1 'polypeptide(L)'
;MNVTKCGFTNAFSASEGGAVYINALKASVQLRHTTFTNCSVLALGGGGGVLIVAAGFTSPNRKSGNNLVLVVESCRFIDCRTGLESDGGSLKLVYKTKIEISINNSHMISSYAGKGGALSIIEYNIENTDEPSHITIENSTFSNNRAVQAGGAICLIVNNQSSLILLNVIMESNSVKGLTTSKNFTGGAIAIEGSIFALRVFNSRFLNNMVASNGEVPAGGGALYTYDVHILEVKDSHFDGNYAGNFTSLGPGDYFIAGGGALQITCQEISTSIIIINTTFKNCSAALVGGAISLYLIQGGNVSLVIKRSLFMDNYSFLDAGNGGAISLVIHDYDINGVSPSRAYNSQLSFEDTTFERNAGYIAGSFIHAESSELLKVFNTTMDVRAYGTTTPMMLVTNCGTVDIANDNVTKFYCPVGSQIRIIKFTTSTQWSDIPKSKVTLEFSCSACTGNSYSRQRGRALGSQLVPGFHCLSCPFGANCTQNIVSKLNFWGFQEQDNPPTLRFIMCPVGYCSPPRIANVPEYNGCEGNRSGELCGLCNEGYTETLYSTHCRPSHQCNDNWFWPLAVLYVSLMALYFTFKPPIVPWIKRQILWFKKHEPANQDDNFDKGYLKILFYFYQAANLLLVSISSQSLIKTYLIVGLFNFKLSSGRLICPFPGLTVATKQLFSVSHVFGTMLMISPFIVFFGEFKSSEVKEPHLLVLMLEESCKPRC
;
A
#
# COMPACT_ATOMS: atom_id res chain seq x y z
N MET A 1 11.10 51.40 -10.49
CA MET A 1 9.66 51.26 -10.79
C MET A 1 8.95 50.77 -9.55
N ASN A 2 7.82 51.38 -9.19
CA ASN A 2 6.99 50.94 -8.06
C ASN A 2 5.56 50.72 -8.57
N VAL A 3 5.05 49.50 -8.44
CA VAL A 3 3.70 49.11 -8.88
C VAL A 3 2.98 48.57 -7.66
N THR A 4 1.91 49.25 -7.26
CA THR A 4 1.16 48.87 -6.07
C THR A 4 -0.33 48.88 -6.32
N LYS A 5 -1.03 47.86 -5.83
CA LYS A 5 -2.51 47.75 -5.94
C LYS A 5 -3.02 47.77 -7.38
N CYS A 6 -2.28 47.14 -8.30
CA CYS A 6 -2.66 47.05 -9.71
C CYS A 6 -3.22 45.66 -10.06
N GLY A 7 -4.06 45.61 -11.09
CA GLY A 7 -4.56 44.37 -11.69
C GLY A 7 -4.21 44.33 -13.17
N PHE A 8 -3.48 43.29 -13.59
CA PHE A 8 -3.19 42.98 -14.99
C PHE A 8 -3.98 41.74 -15.36
N THR A 9 -4.88 41.85 -16.33
CA THR A 9 -5.78 40.74 -16.70
C THR A 9 -5.79 40.58 -18.21
N ASN A 10 -5.61 39.35 -18.69
CA ASN A 10 -5.59 39.03 -20.12
C ASN A 10 -4.54 39.84 -20.92
N ALA A 11 -3.46 40.26 -20.25
CA ALA A 11 -2.38 40.98 -20.93
C ALA A 11 -1.61 39.99 -21.83
N PHE A 12 -1.32 40.40 -23.06
CA PHE A 12 -0.73 39.54 -24.07
C PHE A 12 0.40 40.27 -24.80
N SER A 13 1.52 39.56 -25.03
CA SER A 13 2.59 40.01 -25.91
C SER A 13 2.98 38.90 -26.89
N ALA A 14 3.22 39.28 -28.15
CA ALA A 14 3.76 38.35 -29.15
C ALA A 14 5.27 38.13 -28.99
N SER A 15 5.97 39.03 -28.29
CA SER A 15 7.41 38.97 -28.04
C SER A 15 7.70 38.84 -26.55
N GLU A 16 8.14 39.89 -25.86
CA GLU A 16 8.57 39.84 -24.46
C GLU A 16 7.61 40.60 -23.55
N GLY A 17 7.52 40.20 -22.27
CA GLY A 17 6.81 40.92 -21.21
C GLY A 17 5.31 41.02 -21.43
N GLY A 18 4.58 39.93 -21.17
CA GLY A 18 3.14 39.82 -21.42
C GLY A 18 2.29 40.92 -20.76
N ALA A 19 2.74 41.44 -19.62
CA ALA A 19 2.15 42.61 -18.95
C ALA A 19 3.16 43.73 -18.75
N VAL A 20 4.40 43.39 -18.36
CA VAL A 20 5.42 44.39 -18.03
C VAL A 20 6.79 43.90 -18.53
N TYR A 21 7.47 44.77 -19.27
CA TYR A 21 8.84 44.55 -19.73
C TYR A 21 9.75 45.68 -19.24
N ILE A 22 10.80 45.34 -18.50
CA ILE A 22 11.79 46.30 -18.02
C ILE A 22 13.16 45.87 -18.52
N ASN A 23 13.81 46.73 -19.31
CA ASN A 23 15.21 46.59 -19.69
C ASN A 23 15.97 47.85 -19.28
N ALA A 24 16.93 47.70 -18.36
CA ALA A 24 17.66 48.83 -17.79
C ALA A 24 19.12 48.46 -17.49
N LEU A 25 19.98 49.47 -17.35
CA LEU A 25 21.34 49.26 -16.86
C LEU A 25 21.35 48.84 -15.37
N LYS A 26 20.48 49.49 -14.58
CA LYS A 26 20.19 49.20 -13.17
C LYS A 26 18.69 49.17 -12.99
N ALA A 27 18.18 48.20 -12.24
CA ALA A 27 16.76 48.05 -12.00
C ALA A 27 16.47 47.98 -10.50
N SER A 28 15.59 48.85 -10.02
CA SER A 28 14.95 48.70 -8.71
C SER A 28 13.45 48.63 -8.92
N VAL A 29 12.86 47.48 -8.65
CA VAL A 29 11.47 47.17 -8.95
C VAL A 29 10.79 46.73 -7.66
N GLN A 30 9.68 47.39 -7.33
CA GLN A 30 8.83 47.02 -6.19
C GLN A 30 7.42 46.71 -6.70
N LEU A 31 6.92 45.53 -6.38
CA LEU A 31 5.56 45.10 -6.67
C LEU A 31 4.88 44.80 -5.34
N ARG A 32 3.81 45.53 -5.03
CA ARG A 32 3.06 45.29 -3.79
C ARG A 32 1.57 45.16 -4.04
N HIS A 33 0.93 44.13 -3.49
CA HIS A 33 -0.54 43.98 -3.58
C HIS A 33 -1.05 43.98 -5.04
N THR A 34 -0.26 43.44 -5.96
CA THR A 34 -0.56 43.46 -7.39
C THR A 34 -0.94 42.06 -7.85
N THR A 35 -1.95 41.99 -8.73
CA THR A 35 -2.44 40.71 -9.28
C THR A 35 -2.24 40.66 -10.80
N PHE A 36 -1.68 39.56 -11.28
CA PHE A 36 -1.57 39.19 -12.69
C PHE A 36 -2.44 37.95 -12.91
N THR A 37 -3.37 38.00 -13.87
CA THR A 37 -4.32 36.91 -14.11
C THR A 37 -4.48 36.66 -15.60
N ASN A 38 -4.28 35.40 -16.00
CA ASN A 38 -4.42 34.96 -17.40
C ASN A 38 -3.58 35.80 -18.38
N CYS A 39 -2.39 36.23 -17.94
CA CYS A 39 -1.48 36.97 -18.80
C CYS A 39 -0.61 35.98 -19.58
N SER A 40 -0.28 36.29 -20.83
CA SER A 40 0.43 35.34 -21.69
C SER A 40 1.43 35.96 -22.65
N VAL A 41 2.38 35.15 -23.08
CA VAL A 41 3.43 35.48 -24.04
C VAL A 41 3.55 34.37 -25.08
N LEU A 42 3.52 34.72 -26.37
CA LEU A 42 3.64 33.75 -27.46
C LEU A 42 5.09 33.41 -27.85
N ALA A 43 6.07 34.21 -27.41
CA ALA A 43 7.44 34.24 -27.92
C ALA A 43 8.01 32.91 -28.41
N LEU A 44 8.54 32.95 -29.62
CA LEU A 44 9.43 31.95 -30.20
C LEU A 44 10.88 32.41 -29.95
N GLY A 45 11.71 31.58 -29.33
CA GLY A 45 13.15 31.88 -29.16
C GLY A 45 13.60 32.57 -27.85
N GLY A 46 13.04 32.20 -26.69
CA GLY A 46 13.65 32.49 -25.37
C GLY A 46 13.18 33.76 -24.63
N GLY A 47 12.27 34.55 -25.20
CA GLY A 47 11.64 35.68 -24.53
C GLY A 47 10.47 35.26 -23.63
N GLY A 48 10.65 35.08 -22.33
CA GLY A 48 9.59 34.58 -21.44
C GLY A 48 9.40 35.41 -20.17
N GLY A 49 8.19 35.45 -19.62
CA GLY A 49 7.80 36.23 -18.45
C GLY A 49 6.58 37.10 -18.73
N VAL A 50 5.50 36.92 -17.98
CA VAL A 50 4.44 37.94 -17.91
C VAL A 50 5.02 39.26 -17.38
N LEU A 51 5.91 39.17 -16.39
CA LEU A 51 6.79 40.24 -15.99
C LEU A 51 8.24 39.84 -16.32
N ILE A 52 8.95 40.70 -17.06
CA ILE A 52 10.38 40.55 -17.33
C ILE A 52 11.14 41.73 -16.75
N VAL A 53 12.22 41.42 -16.04
CA VAL A 53 13.21 42.43 -15.62
C VAL A 53 14.60 41.99 -16.10
N ALA A 54 15.13 42.71 -17.08
CA ALA A 54 16.47 42.55 -17.61
C ALA A 54 17.37 43.71 -17.13
N ALA A 55 18.47 43.38 -16.46
CA ALA A 55 19.44 44.36 -15.95
C ALA A 55 20.86 44.12 -16.49
N GLY A 56 21.54 45.20 -16.89
CA GLY A 56 22.96 45.18 -17.29
C GLY A 56 23.23 44.88 -18.77
N PHE A 57 22.19 44.81 -19.61
CA PHE A 57 22.33 44.50 -21.04
C PHE A 57 22.58 45.71 -21.95
N THR A 58 22.39 46.94 -21.45
CA THR A 58 22.47 48.18 -22.25
C THR A 58 23.87 48.79 -22.36
N SER A 59 24.92 48.19 -21.79
CA SER A 59 26.30 48.68 -21.93
C SER A 59 27.30 47.55 -22.25
N PRO A 60 28.23 47.75 -23.20
CA PRO A 60 29.28 46.79 -23.53
C PRO A 60 30.39 46.70 -22.45
N ASN A 61 30.45 47.65 -21.51
CA ASN A 61 31.48 47.67 -20.47
C ASN A 61 30.94 47.18 -19.12
N ARG A 62 31.62 46.16 -18.55
CA ARG A 62 31.47 45.72 -17.16
C ARG A 62 31.86 46.87 -16.22
N LYS A 63 30.92 47.76 -15.90
CA LYS A 63 31.08 48.67 -14.75
C LYS A 63 30.44 48.02 -13.53
N SER A 64 31.19 47.97 -12.44
CA SER A 64 30.67 47.63 -11.12
C SER A 64 29.45 48.50 -10.79
N GLY A 65 28.40 47.88 -10.25
CA GLY A 65 27.17 48.56 -9.83
C GLY A 65 25.94 48.40 -10.72
N ASN A 66 25.90 47.45 -11.66
CA ASN A 66 24.71 47.10 -12.45
C ASN A 66 23.77 46.16 -11.66
N ASN A 67 23.22 46.65 -10.56
CA ASN A 67 22.45 45.82 -9.64
C ASN A 67 20.98 45.74 -10.05
N LEU A 68 20.38 44.57 -9.87
CA LEU A 68 18.92 44.37 -9.92
C LEU A 68 18.41 44.12 -8.50
N VAL A 69 17.52 45.00 -8.04
CA VAL A 69 16.80 44.83 -6.78
C VAL A 69 15.33 44.62 -7.12
N LEU A 70 14.77 43.48 -6.70
CA LEU A 70 13.36 43.18 -6.86
C LEU A 70 12.71 42.84 -5.53
N VAL A 71 11.63 43.54 -5.23
CA VAL A 71 10.74 43.23 -4.09
C VAL A 71 9.36 42.88 -4.63
N VAL A 72 8.88 41.68 -4.30
CA VAL A 72 7.53 41.21 -4.62
C VAL A 72 6.82 40.86 -3.32
N GLU A 73 5.79 41.62 -2.97
CA GLU A 73 5.14 41.52 -1.67
C GLU A 73 3.62 41.45 -1.81
N SER A 74 2.99 40.43 -1.23
CA SER A 74 1.53 40.28 -1.29
C SER A 74 0.98 40.27 -2.72
N CYS A 75 1.74 39.72 -3.67
CA CYS A 75 1.37 39.67 -5.08
C CYS A 75 0.80 38.30 -5.47
N ARG A 76 -0.03 38.29 -6.52
CA ARG A 76 -0.64 37.07 -7.05
C ARG A 76 -0.38 36.96 -8.54
N PHE A 77 0.10 35.81 -8.98
CA PHE A 77 0.26 35.46 -10.38
C PHE A 77 -0.52 34.18 -10.64
N ILE A 78 -1.55 34.26 -11.47
CA ILE A 78 -2.52 33.18 -11.67
C ILE A 78 -2.64 32.93 -13.17
N ASP A 79 -2.43 31.68 -13.58
CA ASP A 79 -2.55 31.26 -14.99
C ASP A 79 -1.67 32.08 -15.94
N CYS A 80 -0.47 32.44 -15.50
CA CYS A 80 0.53 33.14 -16.32
C CYS A 80 1.28 32.15 -17.23
N ARG A 81 1.31 32.39 -18.55
CA ARG A 81 1.82 31.40 -19.52
C ARG A 81 2.81 31.98 -20.52
N THR A 82 3.85 31.22 -20.84
CA THR A 82 4.81 31.53 -21.91
C THR A 82 4.93 30.37 -22.89
N GLY A 83 5.57 30.60 -24.04
CA GLY A 83 5.87 29.56 -25.03
C GLY A 83 6.78 28.45 -24.49
N LEU A 84 6.77 27.29 -25.17
CA LEU A 84 7.46 26.06 -24.75
C LEU A 84 8.99 26.19 -24.62
N GLU A 85 9.58 27.14 -25.32
CA GLU A 85 11.03 27.44 -25.32
C GLU A 85 11.38 28.68 -24.50
N SER A 86 10.40 29.24 -23.77
CA SER A 86 10.55 30.50 -23.03
C SER A 86 10.57 30.26 -21.53
N ASP A 87 11.40 31.01 -20.80
CA ASP A 87 11.56 30.81 -19.35
C ASP A 87 10.67 31.74 -18.52
N GLY A 88 10.29 31.30 -17.32
CA GLY A 88 9.57 32.13 -16.35
C GLY A 88 8.13 32.38 -16.77
N GLY A 89 7.16 31.57 -16.31
CA GLY A 89 5.76 31.78 -16.74
C GLY A 89 5.19 33.09 -16.19
N SER A 90 5.39 33.31 -14.89
CA SER A 90 4.98 34.55 -14.21
C SER A 90 6.07 35.62 -14.28
N LEU A 91 7.29 35.25 -13.90
CA LEU A 91 8.39 36.18 -13.70
C LEU A 91 9.68 35.62 -14.31
N LYS A 92 10.32 36.41 -15.18
CA LYS A 92 11.67 36.15 -15.65
C LYS A 92 12.60 37.29 -15.27
N LEU A 93 13.72 36.93 -14.67
CA LEU A 93 14.78 37.86 -14.28
C LEU A 93 16.05 37.47 -15.00
N VAL A 94 16.66 38.47 -15.63
CA VAL A 94 17.90 38.28 -16.38
C VAL A 94 18.89 39.35 -15.94
N TYR A 95 20.10 38.94 -15.58
CA TYR A 95 21.12 39.86 -15.06
C TYR A 95 22.54 39.50 -15.48
N LYS A 96 23.47 40.45 -15.32
CA LYS A 96 24.90 40.27 -15.63
C LYS A 96 25.88 40.36 -14.45
N THR A 97 25.49 40.95 -13.32
CA THR A 97 26.41 41.12 -12.18
C THR A 97 25.82 40.63 -10.86
N LYS A 98 24.96 41.41 -10.20
CA LYS A 98 24.44 41.13 -8.86
C LYS A 98 22.94 41.34 -8.78
N ILE A 99 22.26 40.44 -8.08
CA ILE A 99 20.83 40.56 -7.76
C ILE A 99 20.55 40.47 -6.26
N GLU A 100 19.54 41.23 -5.84
CA GLU A 100 18.92 41.13 -4.53
C GLU A 100 17.41 40.99 -4.73
N ILE A 101 16.88 39.82 -4.37
CA ILE A 101 15.48 39.48 -4.57
C ILE A 101 14.84 39.11 -3.25
N SER A 102 13.69 39.73 -2.98
CA SER A 102 12.82 39.38 -1.88
C SER A 102 11.40 39.13 -2.42
N ILE A 103 10.91 37.92 -2.24
CA ILE A 103 9.52 37.54 -2.53
C ILE A 103 8.88 37.16 -1.20
N ASN A 104 7.85 37.89 -0.78
CA ASN A 104 7.19 37.66 0.50
C ASN A 104 5.67 37.61 0.32
N ASN A 105 5.01 36.71 1.04
CA ASN A 105 3.56 36.58 1.11
C ASN A 105 2.90 36.55 -0.28
N SER A 106 3.55 35.91 -1.26
CA SER A 106 3.14 35.97 -2.66
C SER A 106 2.77 34.60 -3.20
N HIS A 107 1.87 34.56 -4.18
CA HIS A 107 1.32 33.32 -4.72
C HIS A 107 1.54 33.25 -6.22
N MET A 108 2.15 32.16 -6.68
CA MET A 108 2.34 31.84 -8.09
C MET A 108 1.65 30.50 -8.39
N ILE A 109 0.54 30.56 -9.11
CA ILE A 109 -0.41 29.45 -9.23
C ILE A 109 -0.68 29.16 -10.71
N SER A 110 -0.64 27.88 -11.08
CA SER A 110 -0.98 27.39 -12.43
C SER A 110 -0.19 28.08 -13.55
N SER A 111 1.05 28.48 -13.27
CA SER A 111 1.90 29.11 -14.28
C SER A 111 2.58 28.07 -15.16
N TYR A 112 2.87 28.44 -16.40
CA TYR A 112 3.42 27.55 -17.41
C TYR A 112 4.58 28.19 -18.18
N ALA A 113 5.68 27.45 -18.34
CA ALA A 113 6.83 27.88 -19.14
C ALA A 113 7.65 26.70 -19.67
N GLY A 114 8.66 26.99 -20.49
CA GLY A 114 9.73 26.05 -20.85
C GLY A 114 10.58 25.68 -19.62
N LYS A 115 11.17 26.68 -18.96
CA LYS A 115 11.87 26.53 -17.67
C LYS A 115 11.30 27.46 -16.61
N GLY A 116 11.26 27.04 -15.35
CA GLY A 116 10.79 27.89 -14.26
C GLY A 116 9.33 28.25 -14.44
N GLY A 117 8.44 27.26 -14.32
CA GLY A 117 7.02 27.42 -14.69
C GLY A 117 6.36 28.66 -14.09
N ALA A 118 6.78 29.07 -12.89
CA ALA A 118 6.44 30.37 -12.31
C ALA A 118 7.58 31.38 -12.41
N LEU A 119 8.76 31.04 -11.89
CA LEU A 119 9.89 31.95 -11.72
C LEU A 119 11.13 31.40 -12.42
N SER A 120 11.75 32.22 -13.26
CA SER A 120 13.07 31.95 -13.81
C SER A 120 14.03 33.08 -13.49
N ILE A 121 15.21 32.73 -13.00
CA ILE A 121 16.30 33.67 -12.70
C ILE A 121 17.54 33.19 -13.43
N ILE A 122 18.08 34.02 -14.32
CA ILE A 122 19.16 33.64 -15.22
C ILE A 122 20.28 34.68 -15.18
N GLU A 123 21.46 34.22 -14.76
CA GLU A 123 22.71 34.94 -14.93
C GLU A 123 23.31 34.67 -16.32
N TYR A 124 23.56 35.72 -17.10
CA TYR A 124 24.06 35.57 -18.47
C TYR A 124 25.59 35.44 -18.57
N ASN A 125 26.34 35.66 -17.49
CA ASN A 125 27.81 35.67 -17.50
C ASN A 125 28.40 34.90 -16.32
N ILE A 126 28.29 33.57 -16.37
CA ILE A 126 28.69 32.66 -15.28
C ILE A 126 30.22 32.65 -15.06
N GLU A 127 31.01 33.03 -16.07
CA GLU A 127 32.46 32.81 -16.06
C GLU A 127 33.29 33.89 -15.34
N ASN A 128 32.70 34.92 -14.71
CA ASN A 128 33.48 36.13 -14.36
C ASN A 128 32.87 37.09 -13.32
N THR A 129 31.90 36.66 -12.52
CA THR A 129 31.22 37.51 -11.53
C THR A 129 31.49 37.04 -10.11
N ASP A 130 32.46 37.69 -9.44
CA ASP A 130 32.77 37.48 -8.02
C ASP A 130 31.82 38.27 -7.08
N GLU A 131 30.58 38.56 -7.51
CA GLU A 131 29.62 39.27 -6.66
C GLU A 131 28.49 38.34 -6.18
N PRO A 132 28.26 38.22 -4.86
CA PRO A 132 27.25 37.33 -4.31
C PRO A 132 25.85 37.89 -4.56
N SER A 133 24.98 37.02 -5.08
CA SER A 133 23.56 37.31 -5.23
C SER A 133 22.73 36.68 -4.11
N HIS A 134 21.71 37.40 -3.66
CA HIS A 134 20.86 36.98 -2.53
C HIS A 134 19.40 36.89 -2.97
N ILE A 135 18.84 35.69 -2.86
CA ILE A 135 17.45 35.40 -3.22
C ILE A 135 16.75 34.86 -1.97
N THR A 136 15.71 35.57 -1.52
CA THR A 136 14.92 35.20 -0.35
C THR A 136 13.45 35.08 -0.74
N ILE A 137 12.84 33.93 -0.45
CA ILE A 137 11.43 33.66 -0.66
C ILE A 137 10.80 33.23 0.66
N GLU A 138 9.82 34.00 1.12
CA GLU A 138 9.20 33.83 2.43
C GLU A 138 7.68 33.78 2.34
N ASN A 139 7.05 32.94 3.18
CA ASN A 139 5.60 32.89 3.38
C ASN A 139 4.81 32.79 2.06
N SER A 140 5.37 32.13 1.05
CA SER A 140 4.88 32.18 -0.34
C SER A 140 4.45 30.80 -0.82
N THR A 141 3.60 30.77 -1.84
CA THR A 141 3.04 29.53 -2.39
C THR A 141 3.31 29.42 -3.87
N PHE A 142 3.82 28.26 -4.28
CA PHE A 142 3.98 27.85 -5.67
C PHE A 142 3.18 26.57 -5.87
N SER A 143 2.03 26.69 -6.53
CA SER A 143 1.09 25.58 -6.68
C SER A 143 0.74 25.31 -8.13
N ASN A 144 0.74 24.04 -8.52
CA ASN A 144 0.33 23.58 -9.85
C ASN A 144 1.10 24.24 -11.01
N ASN A 145 2.33 24.69 -10.77
CA ASN A 145 3.15 25.25 -11.85
C ASN A 145 3.78 24.13 -12.67
N ARG A 146 3.90 24.37 -13.97
CA ARG A 146 4.40 23.36 -14.89
C ARG A 146 5.50 23.93 -15.79
N ALA A 147 6.57 23.17 -15.92
CA ALA A 147 7.62 23.42 -16.89
C ALA A 147 7.75 22.26 -17.87
N VAL A 148 8.33 22.53 -19.04
CA VAL A 148 8.64 21.52 -20.05
C VAL A 148 10.01 20.91 -19.80
N GLN A 149 10.99 21.74 -19.44
CA GLN A 149 12.41 21.41 -19.41
C GLN A 149 12.96 21.29 -17.99
N ALA A 150 12.79 22.31 -17.13
CA ALA A 150 13.38 22.32 -15.79
C ALA A 150 12.59 23.23 -14.83
N GLY A 151 12.55 22.86 -13.54
CA GLY A 151 12.01 23.70 -12.47
C GLY A 151 10.53 23.99 -12.64
N GLY A 152 9.66 23.03 -12.30
CA GLY A 152 8.21 23.18 -12.51
C GLY A 152 7.63 24.47 -11.91
N ALA A 153 8.18 24.94 -10.79
CA ALA A 153 7.93 26.28 -10.26
C ALA A 153 9.11 27.23 -10.49
N ILE A 154 10.31 26.87 -10.04
CA ILE A 154 11.48 27.75 -10.02
C ILE A 154 12.63 27.12 -10.80
N CYS A 155 13.22 27.89 -11.72
CA CYS A 155 14.49 27.57 -12.35
C CYS A 155 15.51 28.67 -12.05
N LEU A 156 16.67 28.29 -11.53
CA LEU A 156 17.75 29.21 -11.18
C LEU A 156 19.01 28.83 -11.95
N ILE A 157 19.61 29.80 -12.63
CA ILE A 157 20.96 29.74 -13.19
C ILE A 157 21.74 30.89 -12.54
N VAL A 158 22.60 30.55 -11.58
CA VAL A 158 23.31 31.52 -10.72
C VAL A 158 24.77 31.13 -10.56
N ASN A 159 25.61 32.08 -10.13
CA ASN A 159 27.01 31.84 -9.81
C ASN A 159 27.24 31.13 -8.45
N ASN A 160 28.45 30.61 -8.27
CA ASN A 160 28.88 29.84 -7.10
C ASN A 160 28.99 30.64 -5.79
N GLN A 161 28.78 31.96 -5.82
CA GLN A 161 28.71 32.82 -4.62
C GLN A 161 27.28 33.15 -4.21
N SER A 162 26.29 32.74 -5.01
CA SER A 162 24.90 33.07 -4.81
C SER A 162 24.25 32.23 -3.71
N SER A 163 23.17 32.75 -3.12
CA SER A 163 22.43 32.08 -2.05
C SER A 163 20.92 32.15 -2.27
N LEU A 164 20.25 31.04 -1.97
CA LEU A 164 18.80 30.92 -1.96
C LEU A 164 18.31 30.53 -0.56
N ILE A 165 17.36 31.30 -0.04
CA ILE A 165 16.68 31.01 1.22
C ILE A 165 15.17 30.87 0.95
N LEU A 166 14.63 29.72 1.34
CA LEU A 166 13.20 29.42 1.33
C LEU A 166 12.73 29.28 2.78
N LEU A 167 11.84 30.15 3.22
CA LEU A 167 11.30 30.15 4.58
C LEU A 167 9.77 30.13 4.53
N ASN A 168 9.14 29.17 5.22
CA ASN A 168 7.68 29.04 5.24
C ASN A 168 7.05 28.95 3.84
N VAL A 169 7.72 28.25 2.91
CA VAL A 169 7.27 28.14 1.52
C VAL A 169 6.48 26.86 1.32
N ILE A 170 5.41 26.93 0.54
CA ILE A 170 4.62 25.77 0.10
C ILE A 170 4.84 25.58 -1.40
N MET A 171 5.39 24.43 -1.77
CA MET A 171 5.62 23.99 -3.15
C MET A 171 4.77 22.74 -3.40
N GLU A 172 3.62 22.91 -4.04
CA GLU A 172 2.65 21.82 -4.21
C GLU A 172 2.34 21.53 -5.67
N SER A 173 2.36 20.25 -6.03
CA SER A 173 1.92 19.76 -7.33
C SER A 173 2.61 20.44 -8.52
N ASN A 174 3.84 20.92 -8.32
CA ASN A 174 4.63 21.46 -9.40
C ASN A 174 5.23 20.31 -10.21
N SER A 175 5.30 20.47 -11.52
CA SER A 175 5.74 19.37 -12.38
C SER A 175 6.59 19.80 -13.57
N VAL A 176 7.50 18.91 -13.94
CA VAL A 176 8.19 18.95 -15.22
C VAL A 176 7.66 17.82 -16.09
N LYS A 177 7.13 18.16 -17.27
CA LYS A 177 6.54 17.20 -18.22
C LYS A 177 6.85 17.62 -19.66
N GLY A 178 7.92 17.09 -20.23
CA GLY A 178 8.36 17.38 -21.60
C GLY A 178 9.36 16.35 -22.15
N LEU A 179 9.56 16.36 -23.49
CA LEU A 179 10.65 15.69 -24.18
C LEU A 179 11.92 16.53 -23.98
N THR A 180 12.78 16.12 -23.04
CA THR A 180 14.11 16.72 -22.91
C THR A 180 14.99 16.18 -24.03
N THR A 181 15.18 16.96 -25.09
CA THR A 181 16.13 16.62 -26.17
C THR A 181 17.58 16.94 -25.79
N SER A 182 17.80 17.52 -24.60
CA SER A 182 19.11 17.84 -24.04
C SER A 182 19.23 17.27 -22.64
N LYS A 183 20.46 16.89 -22.25
CA LYS A 183 20.88 16.38 -20.93
C LYS A 183 20.61 17.41 -19.83
N ASN A 184 19.35 17.69 -19.56
CA ASN A 184 18.95 18.76 -18.66
C ASN A 184 18.86 18.23 -17.25
N PHE A 185 19.29 19.09 -16.33
CA PHE A 185 19.19 18.88 -14.91
C PHE A 185 17.80 19.33 -14.43
N THR A 186 17.02 18.42 -13.82
CA THR A 186 15.58 18.67 -13.64
C THR A 186 15.11 18.54 -12.20
N GLY A 187 14.31 19.51 -11.75
CA GLY A 187 13.63 19.46 -10.46
C GLY A 187 12.14 19.71 -10.63
N GLY A 188 11.29 18.89 -10.02
CA GLY A 188 9.84 18.98 -10.22
C GLY A 188 9.24 20.29 -9.69
N ALA A 189 9.74 20.81 -8.58
CA ALA A 189 9.45 22.17 -8.11
C ALA A 189 10.58 23.14 -8.43
N ILE A 190 11.81 22.80 -8.02
CA ILE A 190 12.96 23.70 -8.07
C ILE A 190 14.11 23.01 -8.80
N ALA A 191 14.62 23.65 -9.84
CA ALA A 191 15.87 23.27 -10.49
C ALA A 191 16.90 24.39 -10.32
N ILE A 192 18.06 24.06 -9.78
CA ILE A 192 19.24 24.93 -9.74
C ILE A 192 20.26 24.36 -10.70
N GLU A 193 20.41 25.05 -11.83
CA GLU A 193 21.38 24.77 -12.89
C GLU A 193 22.65 25.60 -12.60
N GLY A 194 23.77 24.95 -12.32
CA GLY A 194 25.03 25.60 -11.92
C GLY A 194 25.29 25.53 -10.42
N SER A 195 26.50 25.94 -10.02
CA SER A 195 26.95 25.86 -8.63
C SER A 195 26.38 27.00 -7.78
N ILE A 196 25.98 26.70 -6.55
CA ILE A 196 25.44 27.68 -5.59
C ILE A 196 26.19 27.59 -4.26
N PHE A 197 26.45 28.73 -3.62
CA PHE A 197 27.13 28.74 -2.32
C PHE A 197 26.24 28.17 -1.21
N ALA A 198 25.01 28.67 -1.10
CA ALA A 198 24.12 28.27 -0.02
C ALA A 198 22.68 28.10 -0.47
N LEU A 199 22.11 26.94 -0.15
CA LEU A 199 20.70 26.64 -0.30
C LEU A 199 20.11 26.30 1.06
N ARG A 200 19.15 27.10 1.52
CA ARG A 200 18.52 26.93 2.82
C ARG A 200 17.02 26.79 2.68
N VAL A 201 16.47 25.74 3.28
CA VAL A 201 15.04 25.40 3.25
C VAL A 201 14.55 25.22 4.68
N PHE A 202 13.72 26.15 5.15
CA PHE A 202 13.29 26.21 6.53
C PHE A 202 11.77 26.25 6.63
N ASN A 203 11.22 25.43 7.53
CA ASN A 203 9.78 25.37 7.83
C ASN A 203 8.89 25.30 6.57
N SER A 204 9.34 24.54 5.56
CA SER A 204 8.74 24.55 4.22
C SER A 204 8.13 23.19 3.89
N ARG A 205 7.17 23.19 2.95
CA ARG A 205 6.43 21.99 2.53
C ARG A 205 6.56 21.77 1.04
N PHE A 206 7.01 20.58 0.65
CA PHE A 206 7.11 20.13 -0.74
C PHE A 206 6.19 18.93 -0.92
N LEU A 207 5.07 19.13 -1.60
CA LEU A 207 3.97 18.16 -1.67
C LEU A 207 3.71 17.77 -3.12
N ASN A 208 3.71 16.47 -3.42
CA ASN A 208 3.28 15.93 -4.72
C ASN A 208 3.99 16.56 -5.93
N ASN A 209 5.22 17.03 -5.78
CA ASN A 209 5.99 17.56 -6.89
C ASN A 209 6.54 16.38 -7.70
N MET A 210 6.61 16.56 -9.03
CA MET A 210 7.00 15.45 -9.89
C MET A 210 7.84 15.84 -11.08
N VAL A 211 8.74 14.93 -11.44
CA VAL A 211 9.41 14.91 -12.74
C VAL A 211 8.91 13.68 -13.49
N ALA A 212 8.31 13.89 -14.65
CA ALA A 212 7.86 12.83 -15.56
C ALA A 212 8.28 13.19 -17.00
N SER A 213 9.40 12.62 -17.47
CA SER A 213 9.88 12.79 -18.84
C SER A 213 9.38 11.66 -19.75
N ASN A 214 8.99 11.98 -20.97
CA ASN A 214 8.75 10.97 -22.02
C ASN A 214 9.92 11.04 -23.01
N GLY A 215 11.11 10.56 -22.66
CA GLY A 215 12.32 10.68 -23.51
C GLY A 215 13.63 10.28 -22.83
N GLU A 216 14.75 10.44 -23.56
CA GLU A 216 16.12 10.19 -23.08
C GLU A 216 16.49 11.08 -21.87
N VAL A 217 17.30 10.50 -21.00
CA VAL A 217 17.44 10.71 -19.55
C VAL A 217 17.89 12.12 -19.13
N PRO A 218 17.02 12.93 -18.49
CA PRO A 218 17.49 13.97 -17.57
C PRO A 218 17.62 13.40 -16.15
N ALA A 219 18.77 13.61 -15.51
CA ALA A 219 18.88 13.45 -14.06
C ALA A 219 17.93 14.43 -13.37
N GLY A 220 17.17 13.98 -12.36
CA GLY A 220 16.29 14.90 -11.66
C GLY A 220 15.68 14.44 -10.35
N GLY A 221 15.47 15.41 -9.46
CA GLY A 221 14.80 15.24 -8.17
C GLY A 221 13.33 15.62 -8.25
N GLY A 222 12.46 14.86 -7.60
CA GLY A 222 11.01 15.05 -7.75
C GLY A 222 10.53 16.39 -7.16
N ALA A 223 11.14 16.89 -6.09
CA ALA A 223 10.89 18.24 -5.59
C ALA A 223 12.02 19.22 -5.95
N LEU A 224 13.24 18.90 -5.55
CA LEU A 224 14.39 19.79 -5.66
C LEU A 224 15.57 19.09 -6.33
N TYR A 225 16.13 19.76 -7.32
CA TYR A 225 17.39 19.41 -7.92
C TYR A 225 18.41 20.54 -7.74
N THR A 226 19.63 20.19 -7.36
CA THR A 226 20.76 21.12 -7.36
C THR A 226 22.04 20.45 -7.84
N TYR A 227 22.85 21.21 -8.56
CA TYR A 227 24.20 20.84 -8.97
C TYR A 227 25.20 21.68 -8.17
N ASP A 228 26.27 21.08 -7.66
CA ASP A 228 27.37 21.75 -6.94
C ASP A 228 26.92 22.80 -5.90
N VAL A 229 26.30 22.33 -4.82
CA VAL A 229 25.95 23.16 -3.66
C VAL A 229 27.03 23.10 -2.56
N HIS A 230 27.60 24.23 -2.14
CA HIS A 230 28.57 24.21 -1.04
C HIS A 230 27.92 23.92 0.32
N ILE A 231 26.78 24.55 0.61
CA ILE A 231 26.03 24.39 1.85
C ILE A 231 24.55 24.17 1.54
N LEU A 232 24.01 23.01 1.93
CA LEU A 232 22.59 22.70 1.90
C LEU A 232 22.06 22.51 3.32
N GLU A 233 21.15 23.36 3.75
CA GLU A 233 20.45 23.21 5.03
C GLU A 233 18.95 22.99 4.80
N VAL A 234 18.41 21.91 5.36
CA VAL A 234 16.97 21.62 5.37
C VAL A 234 16.53 21.43 6.81
N LYS A 235 15.70 22.34 7.34
CA LYS A 235 15.26 22.29 8.74
C LYS A 235 13.76 22.43 8.87
N ASP A 236 13.19 21.70 9.81
CA ASP A 236 11.78 21.81 10.21
C ASP A 236 10.81 21.66 9.03
N SER A 237 11.18 20.88 8.02
CA SER A 237 10.49 20.84 6.73
C SER A 237 9.79 19.50 6.46
N HIS A 238 8.90 19.48 5.47
CA HIS A 238 8.10 18.31 5.14
C HIS A 238 8.08 18.03 3.63
N PHE A 239 8.48 16.83 3.25
CA PHE A 239 8.44 16.33 1.88
C PHE A 239 7.49 15.14 1.82
N ASP A 240 6.37 15.27 1.10
CA ASP A 240 5.36 14.22 1.00
C ASP A 240 4.94 13.97 -0.46
N GLY A 241 4.91 12.71 -0.87
CA GLY A 241 4.38 12.31 -2.18
C GLY A 241 5.19 12.79 -3.39
N ASN A 242 6.44 13.23 -3.19
CA ASN A 242 7.26 13.72 -4.30
C ASN A 242 7.82 12.56 -5.12
N TYR A 243 7.85 12.72 -6.44
CA TYR A 243 8.12 11.64 -7.37
C TYR A 243 9.14 12.01 -8.46
N ALA A 244 10.17 11.18 -8.62
CA ALA A 244 11.12 11.27 -9.71
C ALA A 244 11.01 10.01 -10.59
N GLY A 245 10.28 10.06 -11.71
CA GLY A 245 10.23 8.90 -12.61
C GLY A 245 9.38 9.05 -13.85
N ASN A 246 9.88 8.49 -14.96
CA ASN A 246 9.19 7.79 -16.05
C ASN A 246 10.29 7.44 -17.09
N PHE A 247 11.02 6.34 -16.91
CA PHE A 247 12.18 6.02 -17.76
C PHE A 247 12.04 4.63 -18.37
N THR A 248 12.03 4.58 -19.70
CA THR A 248 12.11 3.34 -20.47
C THR A 248 13.58 2.99 -20.66
N SER A 249 14.02 1.90 -20.03
CA SER A 249 15.32 1.21 -20.20
C SER A 249 16.59 2.08 -20.11
N LEU A 250 17.42 1.84 -19.09
CA LEU A 250 18.83 2.22 -19.11
C LEU A 250 19.54 1.40 -20.21
N GLY A 251 19.99 2.06 -21.27
CA GLY A 251 20.98 1.47 -22.16
C GLY A 251 22.33 1.33 -21.43
N PRO A 252 23.16 0.33 -21.77
CA PRO A 252 24.52 0.25 -21.23
C PRO A 252 25.34 1.45 -21.76
N GLY A 253 25.50 2.49 -20.94
CA GLY A 253 26.25 3.70 -21.29
C GLY A 253 25.59 5.03 -20.90
N ASP A 254 24.34 5.03 -20.42
CA ASP A 254 23.68 6.25 -19.94
C ASP A 254 23.85 6.41 -18.42
N TYR A 255 24.72 7.35 -18.05
CA TYR A 255 25.27 7.49 -16.68
C TYR A 255 24.54 8.51 -15.78
N PHE A 256 23.43 9.10 -16.23
CA PHE A 256 22.71 10.10 -15.43
C PHE A 256 21.62 9.43 -14.59
N ILE A 257 21.82 9.42 -13.27
CA ILE A 257 20.89 8.75 -12.35
C ILE A 257 19.76 9.71 -11.97
N ALA A 258 18.53 9.38 -12.38
CA ALA A 258 17.33 9.99 -11.83
C ALA A 258 16.98 9.35 -10.48
N GLY A 259 17.20 10.08 -9.39
CA GLY A 259 16.93 9.63 -8.04
C GLY A 259 16.36 10.73 -7.16
N GLY A 260 16.08 10.42 -5.89
CA GLY A 260 15.77 11.46 -4.91
C GLY A 260 14.40 12.07 -5.12
N GLY A 261 13.33 11.27 -4.98
CA GLY A 261 11.94 11.73 -5.17
C GLY A 261 11.64 13.05 -4.47
N ALA A 262 12.29 13.33 -3.32
CA ALA A 262 12.36 14.67 -2.76
C ALA A 262 13.59 15.46 -3.26
N LEU A 263 14.79 15.01 -2.93
CA LEU A 263 16.04 15.76 -3.14
C LEU A 263 17.03 14.99 -4.01
N GLN A 264 17.42 15.56 -5.14
CA GLN A 264 18.57 15.11 -5.93
C GLN A 264 19.68 16.15 -5.84
N ILE A 265 20.84 15.73 -5.35
CA ILE A 265 22.04 16.55 -5.29
C ILE A 265 23.13 15.88 -6.11
N THR A 266 23.70 16.64 -7.04
CA THR A 266 24.86 16.22 -7.83
C THR A 266 26.06 17.08 -7.43
N CYS A 267 27.19 16.45 -7.09
CA CYS A 267 28.43 17.17 -6.79
C CYS A 267 29.55 16.65 -7.70
N GLN A 268 30.31 17.55 -8.32
CA GLN A 268 31.48 17.22 -9.12
C GLN A 268 32.77 17.51 -8.34
N GLU A 269 33.29 18.73 -8.36
CA GLU A 269 34.62 19.00 -7.76
C GLU A 269 34.58 19.64 -6.36
N ILE A 270 33.40 20.02 -5.88
CA ILE A 270 33.29 20.77 -4.62
C ILE A 270 33.04 19.85 -3.41
N SER A 271 33.51 20.31 -2.25
CA SER A 271 33.10 19.76 -0.97
C SER A 271 31.74 20.35 -0.57
N THR A 272 30.76 19.48 -0.35
CA THR A 272 29.36 19.83 -0.09
C THR A 272 29.00 19.47 1.36
N SER A 273 28.50 20.44 2.13
CA SER A 273 27.96 20.21 3.47
C SER A 273 26.45 20.18 3.43
N ILE A 274 25.85 19.07 3.87
CA ILE A 274 24.41 18.84 3.86
C ILE A 274 23.95 18.59 5.29
N ILE A 275 23.06 19.44 5.79
CA ILE A 275 22.51 19.37 7.13
C ILE A 275 21.00 19.29 7.05
N ILE A 276 20.43 18.17 7.51
CA ILE A 276 19.00 17.92 7.55
C ILE A 276 18.58 17.71 9.01
N ILE A 277 17.68 18.54 9.51
CA ILE A 277 17.26 18.50 10.92
C ILE A 277 15.74 18.58 11.01
N ASN A 278 15.14 17.76 11.88
CA ASN A 278 13.71 17.82 12.18
C ASN A 278 12.84 17.83 10.92
N THR A 279 13.20 16.99 9.94
CA THR A 279 12.56 16.98 8.62
C THR A 279 11.94 15.61 8.37
N THR A 280 10.76 15.61 7.76
CA THR A 280 10.07 14.36 7.40
C THR A 280 10.05 14.16 5.90
N PHE A 281 10.46 12.98 5.46
CA PHE A 281 10.33 12.48 4.09
C PHE A 281 9.37 11.30 4.09
N LYS A 282 8.20 11.52 3.53
CA LYS A 282 7.12 10.56 3.50
C LYS A 282 6.70 10.28 2.06
N ASN A 283 6.42 9.01 1.74
CA ASN A 283 5.81 8.64 0.46
C ASN A 283 6.56 9.20 -0.76
N CYS A 284 7.86 9.47 -0.63
CA CYS A 284 8.67 9.95 -1.74
C CYS A 284 9.19 8.75 -2.51
N SER A 285 9.19 8.86 -3.83
CA SER A 285 9.63 7.74 -4.64
C SER A 285 10.42 8.14 -5.88
N ALA A 286 11.32 7.25 -6.26
CA ALA A 286 12.20 7.43 -7.39
C ALA A 286 12.22 6.18 -8.26
N ALA A 287 12.43 6.35 -9.56
CA ALA A 287 12.55 5.23 -10.48
C ALA A 287 13.83 4.43 -10.22
N LEU A 288 14.99 5.09 -10.08
CA LEU A 288 16.29 4.42 -9.98
C LEU A 288 16.85 4.38 -8.56
N VAL A 289 17.16 5.52 -7.92
CA VAL A 289 17.84 5.47 -6.62
C VAL A 289 17.29 6.49 -5.63
N GLY A 290 17.49 6.24 -4.34
CA GLY A 290 17.26 7.25 -3.30
C GLY A 290 15.81 7.70 -3.26
N GLY A 291 14.85 6.87 -2.84
CA GLY A 291 13.42 7.20 -2.95
C GLY A 291 13.05 8.58 -2.39
N ALA A 292 13.69 9.00 -1.29
CA ALA A 292 13.63 10.37 -0.81
C ALA A 292 14.83 11.22 -1.25
N ILE A 293 16.05 10.77 -0.96
CA ILE A 293 17.29 11.54 -1.17
C ILE A 293 18.26 10.73 -2.03
N SER A 294 18.77 11.38 -3.06
CA SER A 294 19.83 10.85 -3.91
C SER A 294 21.00 11.82 -3.97
N LEU A 295 22.18 11.31 -3.66
CA LEU A 295 23.46 12.01 -3.71
C LEU A 295 24.33 11.34 -4.76
N TYR A 296 24.68 12.10 -5.80
CA TYR A 296 25.47 11.62 -6.91
C TYR A 296 26.79 12.39 -6.98
N LEU A 297 27.91 11.71 -6.73
CA LEU A 297 29.24 12.31 -6.73
C LEU A 297 30.01 11.92 -7.99
N ILE A 298 30.59 12.91 -8.66
CA ILE A 298 31.35 12.79 -9.92
C ILE A 298 32.78 13.30 -9.67
N GLN A 299 33.81 12.66 -10.23
CA GLN A 299 35.18 13.23 -10.34
C GLN A 299 35.88 13.70 -9.04
N GLY A 300 35.47 13.24 -7.85
CA GLY A 300 36.21 13.44 -6.60
C GLY A 300 35.62 14.41 -5.58
N GLY A 301 34.38 14.87 -5.76
CA GLY A 301 33.66 15.65 -4.75
C GLY A 301 33.50 14.90 -3.42
N ASN A 302 33.50 15.65 -2.31
CA ASN A 302 33.31 15.11 -0.97
C ASN A 302 31.99 15.63 -0.37
N VAL A 303 31.27 14.78 0.36
CA VAL A 303 30.04 15.17 1.05
C VAL A 303 30.16 14.96 2.55
N SER A 304 29.77 15.96 3.32
CA SER A 304 29.45 15.80 4.75
C SER A 304 27.94 15.86 4.92
N LEU A 305 27.29 14.70 5.07
CA LEU A 305 25.85 14.58 5.32
C LEU A 305 25.59 14.34 6.79
N VAL A 306 24.81 15.23 7.41
CA VAL A 306 24.34 15.11 8.78
C VAL A 306 22.82 15.15 8.81
N ILE A 307 22.19 14.06 9.24
CA ILE A 307 20.74 13.96 9.42
C ILE A 307 20.43 13.78 10.90
N LYS A 308 19.61 14.67 11.46
CA LYS A 308 19.21 14.65 12.87
C LYS A 308 17.70 14.72 13.05
N ARG A 309 17.15 14.03 14.05
CA ARG A 309 15.75 14.15 14.48
C ARG A 309 14.74 14.04 13.33
N SER A 310 15.03 13.21 12.34
CA SER A 310 14.28 13.17 11.07
C SER A 310 13.54 11.85 10.89
N LEU A 311 12.53 11.83 10.03
CA LEU A 311 11.69 10.67 9.75
C LEU A 311 11.69 10.35 8.26
N PHE A 312 12.01 9.10 7.91
CA PHE A 312 11.90 8.54 6.56
C PHE A 312 10.89 7.41 6.57
N MET A 313 9.73 7.64 5.96
CA MET A 313 8.61 6.72 6.04
C MET A 313 8.00 6.44 4.67
N ASP A 314 7.81 5.16 4.35
CA ASP A 314 7.16 4.75 3.10
C ASP A 314 7.84 5.34 1.84
N ASN A 315 9.17 5.41 1.80
CA ASN A 315 9.91 5.87 0.61
C ASN A 315 10.35 4.68 -0.25
N TYR A 316 10.35 4.85 -1.59
CA TYR A 316 10.51 3.72 -2.52
C TYR A 316 11.45 4.00 -3.69
N SER A 317 12.26 3.00 -4.06
CA SER A 317 12.92 2.92 -5.37
C SER A 317 12.49 1.67 -6.15
N PHE A 318 12.04 1.84 -7.41
CA PHE A 318 11.20 0.84 -8.09
C PHE A 318 11.87 -0.05 -9.16
N LEU A 319 12.93 0.39 -9.85
CA LEU A 319 13.47 -0.35 -11.01
C LEU A 319 14.51 -1.41 -10.63
N ASP A 320 14.81 -2.32 -11.58
CA ASP A 320 15.82 -3.38 -11.49
C ASP A 320 17.27 -2.89 -11.28
N ALA A 321 17.49 -1.58 -11.14
CA ALA A 321 18.75 -0.91 -10.74
C ALA A 321 18.62 -0.18 -9.37
N GLY A 322 17.55 -0.49 -8.63
CA GLY A 322 17.02 0.20 -7.46
C GLY A 322 17.90 0.20 -6.21
N ASN A 323 18.66 1.27 -5.95
CA ASN A 323 19.49 1.39 -4.75
C ASN A 323 18.96 2.45 -3.77
N GLY A 324 19.03 2.19 -2.47
CA GLY A 324 18.71 3.16 -1.41
C GLY A 324 17.25 3.59 -1.39
N GLY A 325 16.34 2.75 -0.88
CA GLY A 325 14.90 3.04 -0.91
C GLY A 325 14.49 4.35 -0.23
N ALA A 326 15.21 4.79 0.81
CA ALA A 326 15.11 6.16 1.33
C ALA A 326 16.26 7.05 0.86
N ILE A 327 17.51 6.60 1.08
CA ILE A 327 18.71 7.38 0.81
C ILE A 327 19.69 6.55 0.00
N SER A 328 20.19 7.14 -1.10
CA SER A 328 21.27 6.58 -1.89
C SER A 328 22.41 7.58 -2.03
N LEU A 329 23.63 7.14 -1.71
CA LEU A 329 24.89 7.82 -2.04
C LEU A 329 25.70 6.93 -2.97
N VAL A 330 25.94 7.41 -4.18
CA VAL A 330 26.80 6.72 -5.16
C VAL A 330 27.93 7.66 -5.57
N ILE A 331 29.15 7.14 -5.54
CA ILE A 331 30.35 7.85 -6.00
C ILE A 331 30.80 7.19 -7.29
N HIS A 332 30.65 7.90 -8.40
CA HIS A 332 31.16 7.46 -9.69
C HIS A 332 32.56 8.01 -9.93
N ASP A 333 33.52 7.08 -10.05
CA ASP A 333 34.86 7.38 -10.53
C ASP A 333 34.96 7.05 -12.01
N TYR A 334 35.29 8.03 -12.85
CA TYR A 334 35.52 7.79 -14.28
C TYR A 334 36.92 7.24 -14.46
N ASP A 335 37.02 5.92 -14.55
CA ASP A 335 38.27 5.22 -14.86
C ASP A 335 38.54 5.30 -16.38
N ILE A 336 39.11 6.41 -16.86
CA ILE A 336 39.39 6.61 -18.30
C ILE A 336 40.51 5.66 -18.79
N ASN A 337 41.30 5.04 -17.90
CA ASN A 337 42.47 4.26 -18.28
C ASN A 337 42.68 2.92 -17.52
N GLY A 338 41.68 2.43 -16.77
CA GLY A 338 41.80 1.18 -16.01
C GLY A 338 42.87 1.23 -14.91
N VAL A 339 43.17 2.43 -14.42
CA VAL A 339 44.06 2.67 -13.29
C VAL A 339 43.20 3.30 -12.22
N SER A 340 42.73 2.46 -11.31
CA SER A 340 41.89 2.83 -10.18
C SER A 340 42.46 4.07 -9.48
N PRO A 341 41.70 5.17 -9.38
CA PRO A 341 42.24 6.38 -8.80
C PRO A 341 42.54 6.17 -7.33
N SER A 342 43.79 6.43 -7.01
CA SER A 342 44.38 6.62 -5.69
C SER A 342 43.76 7.79 -4.90
N ARG A 343 42.51 8.20 -5.16
CA ARG A 343 41.85 9.30 -4.45
C ARG A 343 41.15 8.81 -3.19
N ALA A 344 41.54 9.37 -2.05
CA ALA A 344 40.85 9.19 -0.78
C ALA A 344 39.58 10.04 -0.80
N TYR A 345 38.42 9.39 -0.93
CA TYR A 345 37.13 10.03 -0.71
C TYR A 345 36.96 10.29 0.78
N ASN A 346 36.73 11.54 1.18
CA ASN A 346 36.58 11.97 2.58
C ASN A 346 35.11 12.21 2.95
N SER A 347 34.18 11.54 2.26
CA SER A 347 32.75 11.71 2.51
C SER A 347 32.35 11.15 3.88
N GLN A 348 31.58 11.91 4.64
CA GLN A 348 31.16 11.60 6.00
C GLN A 348 29.63 11.56 6.08
N LEU A 349 29.08 10.50 6.65
CA LEU A 349 27.65 10.30 6.82
C LEU A 349 27.35 10.14 8.31
N SER A 350 26.42 10.94 8.83
CA SER A 350 26.01 10.89 10.23
C SER A 350 24.49 10.91 10.36
N PHE A 351 23.94 9.91 11.05
CA PHE A 351 22.53 9.78 11.36
C PHE A 351 22.36 9.76 12.89
N GLU A 352 21.56 10.70 13.40
CA GLU A 352 21.33 10.88 14.84
C GLU A 352 19.83 11.08 15.11
N ASP A 353 19.28 10.43 16.14
CA ASP A 353 17.87 10.59 16.53
C ASP A 353 16.87 10.39 15.37
N THR A 354 17.20 9.53 14.41
CA THR A 354 16.48 9.43 13.12
C THR A 354 15.71 8.11 13.03
N THR A 355 14.55 8.13 12.37
CA THR A 355 13.70 6.94 12.23
C THR A 355 13.46 6.61 10.76
N PHE A 356 13.65 5.34 10.39
CA PHE A 356 13.36 4.78 9.07
C PHE A 356 12.28 3.71 9.22
N GLU A 357 11.12 3.91 8.60
CA GLU A 357 9.99 2.98 8.66
C GLU A 357 9.49 2.65 7.26
N ARG A 358 9.29 1.36 6.98
CA ARG A 358 8.54 0.89 5.78
C ARG A 358 9.05 1.40 4.42
N ASN A 359 10.28 1.88 4.33
CA ASN A 359 10.90 2.20 3.04
C ASN A 359 11.30 0.90 2.32
N ALA A 360 11.32 0.90 0.99
CA ALA A 360 11.71 -0.24 0.18
C ALA A 360 12.62 0.16 -0.98
N GLY A 361 13.61 -0.70 -1.26
CA GLY A 361 14.48 -0.60 -2.43
C GLY A 361 14.61 -1.98 -3.06
N TYR A 362 14.96 -2.04 -4.35
CA TYR A 362 14.88 -3.27 -5.13
C TYR A 362 16.15 -4.13 -5.08
N ILE A 363 17.36 -3.55 -5.01
CA ILE A 363 18.65 -4.28 -5.01
C ILE A 363 19.44 -4.06 -3.73
N ALA A 364 19.81 -2.81 -3.45
CA ALA A 364 20.78 -2.49 -2.41
C ALA A 364 20.20 -1.49 -1.43
N GLY A 365 20.05 -1.87 -0.16
CA GLY A 365 19.66 -0.94 0.90
C GLY A 365 18.20 -0.48 0.77
N SER A 366 17.27 -1.14 1.45
CA SER A 366 15.88 -0.66 1.49
C SER A 366 15.78 0.72 2.16
N PHE A 367 16.68 1.04 3.09
CA PHE A 367 16.75 2.33 3.76
C PHE A 367 17.95 3.14 3.26
N ILE A 368 19.16 2.61 3.45
CA ILE A 368 20.40 3.32 3.14
C ILE A 368 21.29 2.47 2.24
N HIS A 369 21.70 3.06 1.12
CA HIS A 369 22.80 2.58 0.30
C HIS A 369 23.88 3.66 0.25
N ALA A 370 25.12 3.29 0.59
CA ALA A 370 26.26 4.19 0.49
C ALA A 370 27.50 3.46 -0.04
N GLU A 371 28.17 4.04 -1.01
CA GLU A 371 29.42 3.54 -1.57
C GLU A 371 30.55 4.54 -1.34
N SER A 372 31.75 4.04 -1.00
CA SER A 372 33.01 4.79 -0.98
C SER A 372 33.06 5.99 -0.01
N SER A 373 32.44 5.87 1.17
CA SER A 373 32.54 6.88 2.25
C SER A 373 33.80 6.71 3.10
N GLU A 374 34.23 7.76 3.80
CA GLU A 374 35.32 7.66 4.80
C GLU A 374 34.78 7.33 6.19
N LEU A 375 33.65 7.93 6.57
CA LEU A 375 33.08 7.77 7.91
C LEU A 375 31.57 7.58 7.83
N LEU A 376 31.07 6.52 8.46
CA LEU A 376 29.65 6.32 8.74
C LEU A 376 29.42 6.34 10.25
N LYS A 377 28.47 7.15 10.69
CA LYS A 377 28.05 7.34 12.07
C LYS A 377 26.54 7.12 12.21
N VAL A 378 26.11 6.20 13.05
CA VAL A 378 24.69 5.92 13.31
C VAL A 378 24.45 5.86 14.81
N PHE A 379 23.66 6.80 15.34
CA PHE A 379 23.37 6.96 16.76
C PHE A 379 21.88 7.19 17.01
N ASN A 380 21.34 6.63 18.10
CA ASN A 380 19.94 6.79 18.49
C ASN A 380 18.96 6.69 17.29
N THR A 381 19.22 5.72 16.41
CA THR A 381 18.49 5.60 15.14
C THR A 381 17.69 4.31 15.12
N THR A 382 16.43 4.39 14.70
CA THR A 382 15.55 3.22 14.58
C THR A 382 15.31 2.89 13.11
N MET A 383 15.49 1.63 12.74
CA MET A 383 15.25 1.09 11.40
C MET A 383 14.24 -0.07 11.49
N ASP A 384 13.00 0.15 11.04
CA ASP A 384 11.87 -0.78 11.17
C ASP A 384 11.37 -1.27 9.80
N VAL A 385 11.80 -2.47 9.40
CA VAL A 385 11.37 -3.13 8.16
C VAL A 385 10.05 -3.87 8.41
N ARG A 386 8.97 -3.50 7.72
CA ARG A 386 7.64 -4.15 7.88
C ARG A 386 7.18 -4.99 6.71
N ALA A 387 7.69 -4.78 5.50
CA ALA A 387 7.27 -5.55 4.33
C ALA A 387 8.02 -6.89 4.25
N TYR A 388 7.30 -7.96 3.96
CA TYR A 388 7.85 -9.23 3.53
C TYR A 388 8.25 -9.12 2.06
N GLY A 389 9.44 -9.60 1.69
CA GLY A 389 9.70 -9.89 0.28
C GLY A 389 11.02 -9.42 -0.31
N THR A 390 12.00 -8.96 0.45
CA THR A 390 13.29 -8.64 -0.16
C THR A 390 14.45 -9.26 0.61
N THR A 391 15.26 -10.03 -0.11
CA THR A 391 16.65 -10.35 0.25
C THR A 391 17.55 -9.11 0.25
N THR A 392 16.98 -7.94 -0.09
CA THR A 392 17.71 -6.68 -0.09
C THR A 392 18.08 -6.32 1.34
N PRO A 393 19.33 -5.93 1.58
CA PRO A 393 19.73 -5.45 2.88
C PRO A 393 18.95 -4.18 3.24
N MET A 394 18.64 -3.97 4.53
CA MET A 394 18.05 -2.71 4.99
C MET A 394 19.06 -1.56 4.90
N MET A 395 20.33 -1.87 5.16
CA MET A 395 21.44 -0.95 5.03
C MET A 395 22.61 -1.69 4.39
N LEU A 396 23.15 -1.13 3.31
CA LEU A 396 24.37 -1.61 2.67
C LEU A 396 25.36 -0.45 2.53
N VAL A 397 26.53 -0.63 3.11
CA VAL A 397 27.63 0.32 2.98
C VAL A 397 28.87 -0.42 2.49
N THR A 398 29.42 0.01 1.35
CA THR A 398 30.59 -0.59 0.71
C THR A 398 31.77 0.39 0.68
N ASN A 399 33.00 -0.12 0.71
CA ASN A 399 34.23 0.66 0.61
C ASN A 399 34.36 1.80 1.64
N CYS A 400 33.81 1.62 2.85
CA CYS A 400 33.86 2.63 3.90
C CYS A 400 35.21 2.63 4.63
N GLY A 401 35.77 3.78 5.00
CA GLY A 401 36.98 3.83 5.84
C GLY A 401 36.72 3.31 7.26
N THR A 402 35.86 4.02 7.98
CA THR A 402 35.47 3.73 9.38
C THR A 402 33.95 3.69 9.52
N VAL A 403 33.45 2.69 10.25
CA VAL A 403 32.02 2.56 10.56
C VAL A 403 31.83 2.53 12.07
N ASP A 404 31.08 3.50 12.57
CA ASP A 404 30.73 3.69 13.97
C ASP A 404 29.21 3.61 14.13
N ILE A 405 28.74 2.45 14.60
CA ILE A 405 27.35 2.23 14.99
C ILE A 405 27.32 2.21 16.50
N ALA A 406 26.57 3.14 17.08
CA ALA A 406 26.44 3.26 18.51
C ALA A 406 26.10 1.90 19.12
N ASN A 407 26.95 1.43 20.03
CA ASN A 407 26.65 0.25 20.83
C ASN A 407 25.81 0.65 22.05
N ASP A 408 24.69 1.31 21.78
CA ASP A 408 23.73 1.77 22.78
C ASP A 408 22.46 0.92 22.71
N ASN A 409 21.69 0.88 23.80
CA ASN A 409 20.39 0.21 23.82
C ASN A 409 19.30 1.01 23.06
N VAL A 410 19.70 2.03 22.31
CA VAL A 410 18.79 3.04 21.74
C VAL A 410 18.71 2.90 20.22
N THR A 411 19.83 2.63 19.56
CA THR A 411 19.93 2.33 18.13
C THR A 411 19.37 0.93 17.86
N LYS A 412 18.28 0.85 17.12
CA LYS A 412 17.46 -0.35 17.01
C LYS A 412 17.21 -0.73 15.56
N PHE A 413 17.45 -1.98 15.23
CA PHE A 413 17.13 -2.54 13.92
C PHE A 413 16.09 -3.66 14.09
N TYR A 414 15.00 -3.59 13.34
CA TYR A 414 13.89 -4.54 13.40
C TYR A 414 13.60 -5.15 12.03
N CYS A 415 13.61 -6.48 11.95
CA CYS A 415 13.15 -7.23 10.79
C CYS A 415 11.63 -7.49 10.83
N PRO A 416 11.01 -7.88 9.70
CA PRO A 416 9.63 -8.35 9.69
C PRO A 416 9.41 -9.54 10.64
N VAL A 417 8.17 -9.77 11.04
CA VAL A 417 7.79 -10.94 11.86
C VAL A 417 8.12 -12.21 11.08
N GLY A 418 8.82 -13.18 11.67
CA GLY A 418 9.22 -14.41 10.97
C GLY A 418 10.57 -14.32 10.25
N SER A 419 11.26 -13.19 10.36
CA SER A 419 12.58 -12.98 9.77
C SER A 419 13.65 -12.75 10.84
N GLN A 420 14.77 -13.45 10.70
CA GLN A 420 15.98 -13.19 11.48
C GLN A 420 16.76 -12.03 10.89
N ILE A 421 17.50 -11.33 11.75
CA ILE A 421 18.43 -10.29 11.32
C ILE A 421 19.82 -10.90 11.12
N ARG A 422 20.48 -10.51 10.04
CA ARG A 422 21.85 -10.89 9.72
C ARG A 422 22.70 -9.61 9.61
N ILE A 423 23.86 -9.64 10.24
CA ILE A 423 24.85 -8.56 10.18
C ILE A 423 26.10 -9.16 9.55
N ILE A 424 26.51 -8.62 8.40
CA ILE A 424 27.75 -9.00 7.72
C ILE A 424 28.69 -7.80 7.80
N LYS A 425 29.87 -8.02 8.38
CA LYS A 425 30.94 -7.02 8.42
C LYS A 425 32.22 -7.69 7.97
N PHE A 426 32.85 -7.14 6.93
CA PHE A 426 34.16 -7.59 6.48
C PHE A 426 35.07 -6.41 6.17
N THR A 427 36.36 -6.60 6.43
CA THR A 427 37.39 -5.59 6.21
C THR A 427 38.36 -6.10 5.16
N THR A 428 38.48 -5.37 4.06
CA THR A 428 39.46 -5.62 3.00
C THR A 428 40.63 -4.66 3.17
N SER A 429 41.84 -5.18 3.24
CA SER A 429 43.07 -4.39 3.22
C SER A 429 43.57 -4.30 1.77
N THR A 430 43.63 -3.10 1.21
CA THR A 430 44.23 -2.88 -0.11
C THR A 430 45.66 -2.35 0.06
N GLN A 431 46.65 -3.09 -0.44
CA GLN A 431 48.03 -2.61 -0.59
C GLN A 431 48.15 -1.85 -1.91
N TRP A 432 47.75 -0.58 -1.92
CA TRP A 432 47.99 0.31 -3.05
C TRP A 432 48.56 1.61 -2.50
N SER A 433 49.87 1.82 -2.70
CA SER A 433 50.78 2.78 -2.03
C SER A 433 51.24 2.37 -0.61
N ASP A 434 52.36 2.92 -0.16
CA ASP A 434 53.11 2.62 1.09
C ASP A 434 52.31 2.78 2.41
N ILE A 435 50.98 2.92 2.35
CA ILE A 435 50.07 3.00 3.50
C ILE A 435 48.94 1.98 3.30
N PRO A 436 48.83 0.93 4.12
CA PRO A 436 47.69 0.01 4.06
C PRO A 436 46.40 0.78 4.39
N LYS A 437 45.48 0.87 3.43
CA LYS A 437 44.12 1.37 3.68
C LYS A 437 43.19 0.20 3.90
N SER A 438 42.55 0.14 5.06
CA SER A 438 41.47 -0.78 5.36
C SER A 438 40.15 -0.19 4.89
N LYS A 439 39.40 -0.96 4.10
CA LYS A 439 38.04 -0.65 3.68
C LYS A 439 37.08 -1.65 4.32
N VAL A 440 35.95 -1.15 4.83
CA VAL A 440 34.92 -1.90 5.54
C VAL A 440 33.67 -1.94 4.67
N THR A 441 33.13 -3.15 4.52
CA THR A 441 31.77 -3.34 4.02
C THR A 441 30.90 -3.83 5.16
N LEU A 442 29.73 -3.23 5.28
CA LEU A 442 28.75 -3.53 6.31
C LEU A 442 27.37 -3.70 5.67
N GLU A 443 26.71 -4.79 6.04
CA GLU A 443 25.37 -5.13 5.59
C GLU A 443 24.51 -5.52 6.78
N PHE A 444 23.35 -4.87 6.91
CA PHE A 444 22.25 -5.34 7.74
C PHE A 444 21.17 -5.88 6.82
N SER A 445 20.81 -7.16 6.96
CA SER A 445 19.79 -7.80 6.13
C SER A 445 18.82 -8.61 6.96
N CYS A 446 17.61 -8.80 6.42
CA CYS A 446 16.59 -9.67 7.00
C CYS A 446 16.47 -10.92 6.15
N SER A 447 16.47 -12.08 6.79
CA SER A 447 16.21 -13.35 6.11
C SER A 447 15.00 -14.02 6.75
N ALA A 448 14.00 -14.36 5.93
CA ALA A 448 12.85 -15.12 6.37
C ALA A 448 13.29 -16.54 6.80
N CYS A 449 12.55 -17.14 7.74
CA CYS A 449 12.73 -18.55 8.08
C CYS A 449 12.56 -19.44 6.84
N THR A 450 13.57 -20.22 6.48
CA THR A 450 13.57 -21.11 5.31
C THR A 450 13.34 -22.57 5.71
N GLY A 451 13.10 -23.46 4.74
CA GLY A 451 12.98 -24.91 5.00
C GLY A 451 11.68 -25.31 5.69
N ASN A 452 10.54 -24.74 5.26
CA ASN A 452 9.22 -25.02 5.85
C ASN A 452 9.19 -24.78 7.37
N SER A 453 9.75 -23.64 7.79
CA SER A 453 9.78 -23.18 9.18
C SER A 453 9.15 -21.79 9.29
N TYR A 454 8.81 -21.36 10.50
CA TYR A 454 8.16 -20.07 10.76
C TYR A 454 8.63 -19.48 12.08
N SER A 455 8.39 -18.18 12.29
CA SER A 455 8.49 -17.57 13.60
C SER A 455 7.47 -16.43 13.73
N ARG A 456 6.95 -16.21 14.94
CA ARG A 456 6.13 -15.04 15.30
C ARG A 456 6.94 -13.94 15.97
N GLN A 457 8.24 -14.18 16.18
CA GLN A 457 9.18 -13.20 16.70
C GLN A 457 9.76 -12.35 15.55
N ARG A 458 10.35 -11.21 15.93
CA ARG A 458 11.08 -10.34 15.00
C ARG A 458 12.57 -10.44 15.30
N GLY A 459 13.39 -10.63 14.27
CA GLY A 459 14.83 -10.43 14.37
C GLY A 459 15.11 -8.98 14.79
N ARG A 460 15.97 -8.81 15.79
CA ARG A 460 16.32 -7.49 16.33
C ARG A 460 17.81 -7.38 16.65
N ALA A 461 18.38 -6.21 16.39
CA ALA A 461 19.72 -5.84 16.82
C ALA A 461 19.69 -4.52 17.59
N LEU A 462 20.54 -4.41 18.60
CA LEU A 462 20.83 -3.18 19.34
C LEU A 462 22.25 -2.75 18.95
N GLY A 463 22.35 -1.64 18.23
CA GLY A 463 23.59 -1.23 17.60
C GLY A 463 24.16 -2.32 16.69
N SER A 464 25.39 -2.76 16.97
CA SER A 464 26.06 -3.84 16.24
C SER A 464 25.86 -5.24 16.84
N GLN A 465 25.09 -5.36 17.93
CA GLN A 465 24.88 -6.62 18.64
C GLN A 465 23.52 -7.25 18.31
N LEU A 466 23.55 -8.54 17.96
CA LEU A 466 22.34 -9.34 17.80
C LEU A 466 21.68 -9.58 19.16
N VAL A 467 20.37 -9.36 19.26
CA VAL A 467 19.66 -9.71 20.50
C VAL A 467 19.24 -11.18 20.43
N PRO A 468 19.62 -12.01 21.43
CA PRO A 468 19.27 -13.43 21.45
C PRO A 468 17.76 -13.66 21.65
N GLY A 469 17.30 -14.86 21.30
CA GLY A 469 15.93 -15.34 21.55
C GLY A 469 15.06 -15.49 20.30
N PHE A 470 15.54 -15.15 19.11
CA PHE A 470 14.86 -15.46 17.85
C PHE A 470 15.10 -16.92 17.46
N HIS A 471 14.03 -17.67 17.23
CA HIS A 471 14.10 -19.05 16.75
C HIS A 471 13.09 -19.31 15.64
N CYS A 472 13.51 -20.04 14.60
CA CYS A 472 12.61 -20.60 13.59
C CYS A 472 12.10 -21.97 14.08
N LEU A 473 10.78 -22.14 14.07
CA LEU A 473 10.07 -23.35 14.50
C LEU A 473 9.61 -24.13 13.27
N SER A 474 9.53 -25.46 13.36
CA SER A 474 9.00 -26.29 12.29
C SER A 474 7.54 -25.96 11.99
N CYS A 475 7.15 -25.91 10.71
CA CYS A 475 5.79 -25.57 10.31
C CYS A 475 4.76 -26.56 10.90
N PRO A 476 3.73 -26.08 11.62
CA PRO A 476 2.74 -26.95 12.25
C PRO A 476 1.83 -27.58 11.20
N PHE A 477 1.28 -28.75 11.54
CA PHE A 477 0.29 -29.40 10.70
C PHE A 477 -0.94 -28.50 10.54
N GLY A 478 -1.41 -28.30 9.31
CA GLY A 478 -2.51 -27.38 9.00
C GLY A 478 -2.09 -25.97 8.56
N ALA A 479 -0.79 -25.66 8.59
CA ALA A 479 -0.23 -24.42 8.03
C ALA A 479 0.60 -24.67 6.76
N ASN A 480 0.80 -23.61 6.00
CA ASN A 480 1.78 -23.49 4.92
C ASN A 480 2.77 -22.39 5.32
N CYS A 481 4.06 -22.72 5.35
CA CYS A 481 5.14 -21.83 5.78
C CYS A 481 6.19 -21.61 4.68
N THR A 482 5.79 -21.60 3.41
CA THR A 482 6.73 -21.40 2.28
C THR A 482 7.30 -19.99 2.21
N GLN A 483 6.57 -18.96 2.64
CA GLN A 483 7.02 -17.56 2.66
C GLN A 483 6.76 -16.90 4.01
N ASN A 484 5.52 -16.99 4.48
CA ASN A 484 5.08 -16.61 5.81
C ASN A 484 4.12 -17.70 6.32
N ILE A 485 3.83 -17.72 7.62
CA ILE A 485 2.86 -18.68 8.16
C ILE A 485 1.44 -18.29 7.76
N VAL A 486 0.79 -19.16 6.99
CA VAL A 486 -0.61 -19.03 6.58
C VAL A 486 -1.35 -20.35 6.82
N SER A 487 -2.61 -20.27 7.23
CA SER A 487 -3.50 -21.43 7.35
C SER A 487 -3.69 -22.11 6.00
N LYS A 488 -3.70 -23.45 5.99
CA LYS A 488 -4.20 -24.22 4.86
C LYS A 488 -5.72 -24.09 4.78
N LEU A 489 -6.28 -24.47 3.64
CA LEU A 489 -7.73 -24.51 3.44
C LEU A 489 -8.41 -25.34 4.53
N ASN A 490 -9.50 -24.83 5.10
CA ASN A 490 -10.22 -25.44 6.22
C ASN A 490 -9.38 -25.65 7.49
N PHE A 491 -8.35 -24.84 7.73
CA PHE A 491 -7.64 -24.82 9.01
C PHE A 491 -7.73 -23.44 9.65
N TRP A 492 -7.66 -23.43 10.99
CA TRP A 492 -7.64 -22.22 11.80
C TRP A 492 -6.55 -22.33 12.85
N GLY A 493 -5.70 -21.31 12.94
CA GLY A 493 -4.59 -21.24 13.89
C GLY A 493 -4.98 -20.53 15.18
N PHE A 494 -4.44 -21.00 16.31
CA PHE A 494 -4.47 -20.34 17.61
C PHE A 494 -3.09 -20.35 18.24
N GLN A 495 -2.84 -19.38 19.12
CA GLN A 495 -1.62 -19.28 19.90
C GLN A 495 -1.67 -20.27 21.06
N GLU A 496 -0.65 -21.13 21.16
CA GLU A 496 -0.57 -22.19 22.18
C GLU A 496 0.39 -21.84 23.31
N GLN A 497 1.54 -21.23 22.99
CA GLN A 497 2.51 -20.73 23.97
C GLN A 497 2.98 -19.33 23.59
N ASP A 498 3.47 -18.58 24.58
CA ASP A 498 3.92 -17.19 24.40
C ASP A 498 5.43 -17.07 24.16
N ASN A 499 6.24 -18.05 24.61
CA ASN A 499 7.70 -17.97 24.50
C ASN A 499 8.39 -19.33 24.25
N PRO A 500 8.82 -19.64 23.02
CA PRO A 500 8.58 -18.88 21.80
C PRO A 500 7.09 -18.94 21.42
N PRO A 501 6.54 -17.90 20.76
CA PRO A 501 5.15 -17.86 20.34
C PRO A 501 4.83 -18.97 19.34
N THR A 502 4.23 -20.08 19.80
CA THR A 502 3.88 -21.25 18.99
C THR A 502 2.42 -21.18 18.52
N LEU A 503 2.20 -21.60 17.28
CA LEU A 503 0.88 -21.71 16.69
C LEU A 503 0.49 -23.17 16.51
N ARG A 504 -0.76 -23.47 16.83
CA ARG A 504 -1.39 -24.76 16.56
C ARG A 504 -2.61 -24.55 15.68
N PHE A 505 -2.78 -25.44 14.70
CA PHE A 505 -3.91 -25.37 13.79
C PHE A 505 -4.87 -26.53 14.03
N ILE A 506 -6.16 -26.21 14.01
CA ILE A 506 -7.24 -27.18 14.04
C ILE A 506 -8.03 -27.14 12.74
N MET A 507 -8.69 -28.25 12.43
CA MET A 507 -9.61 -28.29 11.30
C MET A 507 -10.80 -27.38 11.59
N CYS A 508 -10.98 -26.41 10.70
CA CYS A 508 -12.15 -25.55 10.65
C CYS A 508 -13.28 -26.29 9.92
N PRO A 509 -14.56 -25.99 10.22
CA PRO A 509 -15.69 -26.52 9.46
C PRO A 509 -15.49 -26.32 7.95
N VAL A 510 -15.82 -27.35 7.17
CA VAL A 510 -15.61 -27.34 5.72
C VAL A 510 -16.35 -26.16 5.09
N GLY A 511 -15.64 -25.33 4.32
CA GLY A 511 -16.20 -24.19 3.60
C GLY A 511 -16.36 -22.91 4.44
N TYR A 512 -15.74 -22.83 5.62
CA TYR A 512 -15.73 -21.65 6.48
C TYR A 512 -14.40 -20.89 6.43
N CYS A 513 -13.28 -21.61 6.55
CA CYS A 513 -11.96 -21.00 6.61
C CYS A 513 -11.21 -21.13 5.28
N SER A 514 -10.58 -20.04 4.87
CA SER A 514 -9.76 -19.95 3.67
C SER A 514 -8.40 -19.34 4.01
N PRO A 515 -7.34 -19.60 3.23
CA PRO A 515 -6.10 -18.83 3.37
C PRO A 515 -6.40 -17.32 3.22
N PRO A 516 -5.67 -16.44 3.94
CA PRO A 516 -5.83 -14.99 3.78
C PRO A 516 -5.49 -14.56 2.35
N ARG A 517 -6.25 -13.59 1.81
CA ARG A 517 -6.11 -13.12 0.42
C ARG A 517 -4.79 -12.40 0.15
N ILE A 518 -4.13 -11.91 1.20
CA ILE A 518 -2.85 -11.20 1.12
C ILE A 518 -1.84 -11.93 2.02
N ALA A 519 -0.88 -12.61 1.43
CA ALA A 519 0.13 -13.40 2.15
C ALA A 519 1.14 -12.56 2.98
N ASN A 520 1.20 -11.24 2.72
CA ASN A 520 2.21 -10.32 3.27
C ASN A 520 1.77 -9.55 4.52
N VAL A 521 0.61 -9.87 5.10
CA VAL A 521 0.10 -9.25 6.34
C VAL A 521 0.42 -10.19 7.51
N PRO A 522 0.66 -9.72 8.75
CA PRO A 522 0.88 -10.58 9.93
C PRO A 522 -0.29 -11.51 10.31
N GLU A 523 -1.34 -11.56 9.49
CA GLU A 523 -2.54 -12.35 9.69
C GLU A 523 -2.41 -13.69 8.98
N TYR A 524 -2.55 -14.78 9.74
CA TYR A 524 -2.35 -16.16 9.25
C TYR A 524 -3.67 -16.92 9.07
N ASN A 525 -4.78 -16.38 9.57
CA ASN A 525 -6.12 -16.94 9.43
C ASN A 525 -6.91 -16.14 8.41
N GLY A 526 -7.77 -16.80 7.66
CA GLY A 526 -8.69 -16.15 6.73
C GLY A 526 -10.05 -16.83 6.71
N CYS A 527 -11.04 -16.08 6.26
CA CYS A 527 -12.42 -16.54 6.17
C CYS A 527 -12.93 -16.56 4.73
N GLU A 528 -13.72 -17.58 4.42
CA GLU A 528 -14.33 -17.76 3.11
C GLU A 528 -15.52 -16.80 2.96
N GLY A 529 -15.50 -15.97 1.92
CA GLY A 529 -16.59 -15.04 1.60
C GLY A 529 -16.75 -13.91 2.62
N ASN A 530 -18.01 -13.63 3.04
CA ASN A 530 -18.37 -12.55 3.96
C ASN A 530 -18.49 -13.04 5.42
N ARG A 531 -17.58 -13.93 5.83
CA ARG A 531 -17.52 -14.48 7.19
C ARG A 531 -16.44 -13.77 8.01
N SER A 532 -16.60 -13.77 9.32
CA SER A 532 -15.68 -13.20 10.30
C SER A 532 -15.76 -13.94 11.64
N GLY A 533 -14.97 -13.50 12.62
CA GLY A 533 -14.89 -14.11 13.95
C GLY A 533 -14.01 -15.35 14.00
N GLU A 534 -13.85 -15.88 15.21
CA GLU A 534 -13.08 -17.10 15.44
C GLU A 534 -13.72 -18.28 14.68
N LEU A 535 -12.88 -19.06 13.97
CA LEU A 535 -13.30 -20.15 13.08
C LEU A 535 -14.28 -19.73 11.98
N CYS A 536 -14.35 -18.42 11.66
CA CYS A 536 -15.28 -17.86 10.68
C CYS A 536 -16.76 -18.18 10.97
N GLY A 537 -17.09 -18.33 12.25
CA GLY A 537 -18.43 -18.71 12.71
C GLY A 537 -19.49 -17.61 12.56
N LEU A 538 -19.09 -16.37 12.31
CA LEU A 538 -19.99 -15.22 12.18
C LEU A 538 -20.08 -14.75 10.73
N CYS A 539 -21.24 -14.19 10.36
CA CYS A 539 -21.37 -13.42 9.13
C CYS A 539 -21.02 -11.95 9.41
N ASN A 540 -20.45 -11.27 8.42
CA ASN A 540 -20.18 -9.83 8.50
C ASN A 540 -21.45 -9.02 8.72
N GLU A 541 -21.29 -7.81 9.25
CA GLU A 541 -22.41 -6.88 9.45
C GLU A 541 -23.23 -6.70 8.16
N GLY A 542 -24.56 -6.76 8.28
CA GLY A 542 -25.47 -6.72 7.13
C GLY A 542 -25.71 -8.06 6.44
N TYR A 543 -25.02 -9.15 6.83
CA TYR A 543 -25.22 -10.50 6.31
C TYR A 543 -25.80 -11.46 7.36
N THR A 544 -26.47 -12.52 6.90
CA THR A 544 -27.12 -13.55 7.73
C THR A 544 -26.75 -14.95 7.24
N GLU A 545 -26.83 -15.94 8.13
CA GLU A 545 -26.60 -17.34 7.81
C GLU A 545 -27.73 -17.93 6.95
N THR A 546 -27.42 -19.03 6.26
CA THR A 546 -28.40 -19.83 5.50
C THR A 546 -28.55 -21.23 6.11
N LEU A 547 -29.70 -21.88 5.91
CA LEU A 547 -30.02 -23.16 6.57
C LEU A 547 -29.14 -24.34 6.13
N TYR A 548 -28.79 -24.40 4.84
CA TYR A 548 -28.15 -25.58 4.24
C TYR A 548 -26.82 -25.30 3.56
N SER A 549 -26.31 -24.08 3.67
CA SER A 549 -25.01 -23.69 3.11
C SER A 549 -24.13 -23.02 4.16
N THR A 550 -22.85 -22.90 3.83
CA THR A 550 -21.79 -22.23 4.59
C THR A 550 -21.51 -20.83 4.05
N HIS A 551 -22.35 -20.30 3.15
CA HIS A 551 -22.22 -18.93 2.67
C HIS A 551 -23.18 -17.97 3.40
N CYS A 552 -22.70 -16.77 3.65
CA CYS A 552 -23.49 -15.67 4.20
C CYS A 552 -24.21 -14.91 3.09
N ARG A 553 -25.51 -14.66 3.28
CA ARG A 553 -26.36 -13.93 2.34
C ARG A 553 -26.67 -12.52 2.88
N PRO A 554 -26.78 -11.47 2.05
CA PRO A 554 -27.21 -10.16 2.53
C PRO A 554 -28.58 -10.25 3.22
N SER A 555 -28.72 -9.64 4.40
CA SER A 555 -29.92 -9.78 5.23
C SER A 555 -31.19 -9.29 4.55
N HIS A 556 -31.09 -8.26 3.70
CA HIS A 556 -32.22 -7.74 2.92
C HIS A 556 -32.75 -8.71 1.85
N GLN A 557 -31.94 -9.70 1.43
CA GLN A 557 -32.33 -10.70 0.44
C GLN A 557 -32.85 -11.99 1.08
N CYS A 558 -32.84 -12.08 2.42
CA CYS A 558 -33.27 -13.25 3.17
C CYS A 558 -34.78 -13.18 3.46
N ASN A 559 -35.60 -13.63 2.52
CA ASN A 559 -37.06 -13.68 2.67
C ASN A 559 -37.66 -14.83 1.84
N ASP A 560 -37.15 -16.06 2.03
CA ASP A 560 -37.60 -17.23 1.28
C ASP A 560 -38.93 -17.77 1.83
N ASN A 561 -40.02 -17.01 1.68
CA ASN A 561 -41.35 -17.33 2.22
C ASN A 561 -41.92 -18.67 1.70
N TRP A 562 -41.48 -19.12 0.54
CA TRP A 562 -41.87 -20.42 -0.04
C TRP A 562 -41.45 -21.61 0.84
N PHE A 563 -40.47 -21.42 1.73
CA PHE A 563 -40.02 -22.44 2.66
C PHE A 563 -41.12 -22.86 3.65
N TRP A 564 -41.96 -21.92 4.11
CA TRP A 564 -42.96 -22.20 5.15
C TRP A 564 -44.06 -23.19 4.73
N PRO A 565 -44.72 -23.05 3.57
CA PRO A 565 -45.66 -24.05 3.08
C PRO A 565 -45.03 -25.44 2.94
N LEU A 566 -43.78 -25.52 2.49
CA LEU A 566 -43.05 -26.78 2.34
C LEU A 566 -42.75 -27.42 3.70
N ALA A 567 -42.35 -26.62 4.68
CA ALA A 567 -42.08 -27.07 6.04
C ALA A 567 -43.37 -27.61 6.72
N VAL A 568 -44.50 -26.91 6.58
CA VAL A 568 -45.80 -27.37 7.11
C VAL A 568 -46.24 -28.66 6.43
N LEU A 569 -46.11 -28.76 5.10
CA LEU A 569 -46.42 -29.99 4.37
C LEU A 569 -45.59 -31.17 4.88
N TYR A 570 -44.28 -30.97 5.06
CA TYR A 570 -43.39 -32.01 5.55
C TYR A 570 -43.73 -32.48 6.97
N VAL A 571 -43.92 -31.54 7.89
CA VAL A 571 -44.29 -31.83 9.28
C VAL A 571 -45.66 -32.51 9.34
N SER A 572 -46.61 -32.13 8.48
CA SER A 572 -47.91 -32.77 8.36
C SER A 572 -47.80 -34.20 7.84
N LEU A 573 -46.97 -34.44 6.82
CA LEU A 573 -46.69 -35.77 6.28
C LEU A 573 -46.00 -36.67 7.32
N MET A 574 -45.06 -36.13 8.11
CA MET A 574 -44.44 -36.88 9.21
C MET A 574 -45.42 -37.15 10.35
N ALA A 575 -46.24 -36.18 10.73
CA ALA A 575 -47.28 -36.38 11.74
C ALA A 575 -48.31 -37.41 11.28
N LEU A 576 -48.73 -37.35 10.01
CA LEU A 576 -49.60 -38.35 9.38
C LEU A 576 -48.91 -39.73 9.37
N TYR A 577 -47.63 -39.79 9.04
CA TYR A 577 -46.86 -41.03 9.08
C TYR A 577 -46.77 -41.66 10.49
N PHE A 578 -46.60 -40.84 11.54
CA PHE A 578 -46.57 -41.33 12.93
C PHE A 578 -47.95 -41.65 13.51
N THR A 579 -48.98 -40.89 13.14
CA THR A 579 -50.37 -41.04 13.64
C THR A 579 -51.07 -42.19 12.93
N PHE A 580 -50.90 -42.27 11.62
CA PHE A 580 -51.43 -43.32 10.76
C PHE A 580 -50.29 -44.30 10.46
N LYS A 581 -50.06 -45.25 11.37
CA LYS A 581 -49.47 -46.53 10.94
C LYS A 581 -50.34 -47.03 9.78
N PRO A 582 -49.83 -47.10 8.55
CA PRO A 582 -50.74 -47.43 7.48
C PRO A 582 -50.80 -48.94 7.32
N PRO A 583 -51.98 -49.57 7.36
CA PRO A 583 -52.23 -50.68 6.49
C PRO A 583 -52.47 -50.13 5.07
N ILE A 584 -51.60 -49.25 4.54
CA ILE A 584 -51.72 -48.75 3.16
C ILE A 584 -51.61 -49.94 2.22
N VAL A 585 -50.75 -50.91 2.53
CA VAL A 585 -50.61 -52.13 1.73
C VAL A 585 -51.89 -52.99 1.77
N PRO A 586 -52.50 -53.31 2.95
CA PRO A 586 -53.82 -53.96 3.00
C PRO A 586 -54.97 -53.14 2.41
N TRP A 587 -55.04 -51.83 2.63
CA TRP A 587 -56.12 -50.95 2.14
C TRP A 587 -56.08 -50.80 0.61
N ILE A 588 -54.89 -50.60 0.03
CA ILE A 588 -54.67 -50.64 -1.42
C ILE A 588 -54.94 -52.05 -1.97
N LYS A 589 -54.49 -53.12 -1.28
CA LYS A 589 -54.86 -54.50 -1.64
C LYS A 589 -56.38 -54.69 -1.66
N ARG A 590 -57.11 -54.12 -0.71
CA ARG A 590 -58.56 -54.27 -0.56
C ARG A 590 -59.33 -53.51 -1.62
N GLN A 591 -58.82 -52.35 -2.07
CA GLN A 591 -59.40 -51.58 -3.17
C GLN A 591 -59.04 -52.14 -4.55
N ILE A 592 -57.86 -52.74 -4.72
CA ILE A 592 -57.40 -53.30 -6.01
C ILE A 592 -57.85 -54.78 -6.20
N LEU A 593 -58.01 -55.57 -5.12
CA LEU A 593 -58.40 -56.99 -5.15
C LEU A 593 -59.84 -57.24 -4.65
N TRP A 594 -60.78 -56.33 -4.93
CA TRP A 594 -62.18 -56.43 -4.50
C TRP A 594 -62.90 -57.73 -4.98
N PHE A 595 -62.40 -58.39 -6.02
CA PHE A 595 -63.01 -59.61 -6.59
C PHE A 595 -62.52 -60.95 -6.00
N LYS A 596 -61.64 -60.94 -4.98
CA LYS A 596 -61.11 -62.19 -4.39
C LYS A 596 -61.73 -62.45 -3.02
N LYS A 597 -62.46 -63.56 -2.88
CA LYS A 597 -63.08 -64.03 -1.63
C LYS A 597 -62.03 -64.12 -0.51
N HIS A 598 -62.32 -63.48 0.63
CA HIS A 598 -61.42 -63.42 1.78
C HIS A 598 -61.51 -64.69 2.64
N GLU A 599 -60.36 -65.25 3.01
CA GLU A 599 -60.21 -66.07 4.22
C GLU A 599 -60.03 -65.15 5.43
N PRO A 600 -60.59 -65.50 6.61
CA PRO A 600 -60.44 -64.70 7.82
C PRO A 600 -59.00 -64.84 8.33
N ALA A 601 -58.26 -63.73 8.32
CA ALA A 601 -57.00 -63.65 9.04
C ALA A 601 -57.30 -63.60 10.55
N ASN A 602 -56.73 -64.56 11.29
CA ASN A 602 -56.76 -64.60 12.73
C ASN A 602 -56.32 -63.25 13.31
N GLN A 603 -57.16 -62.78 14.21
CA GLN A 603 -57.02 -61.61 15.02
C GLN A 603 -55.99 -61.91 16.12
N ASP A 604 -54.73 -61.55 15.87
CA ASP A 604 -53.71 -61.38 16.91
C ASP A 604 -52.64 -60.38 16.42
N ASP A 605 -53.11 -59.19 16.06
CA ASP A 605 -52.23 -58.03 15.88
C ASP A 605 -51.88 -57.47 17.26
N ASN A 606 -50.97 -58.17 17.94
CA ASN A 606 -50.21 -57.59 19.04
C ASN A 606 -49.27 -56.55 18.39
N PHE A 607 -49.78 -55.32 18.21
CA PHE A 607 -49.04 -54.17 17.65
C PHE A 607 -47.97 -53.71 18.64
N ASP A 608 -46.99 -54.56 18.82
CA ASP A 608 -45.90 -54.33 19.73
C ASP A 608 -45.01 -53.20 19.21
N LYS A 609 -44.30 -52.57 20.15
CA LYS A 609 -43.51 -51.33 20.04
C LYS A 609 -42.25 -51.48 19.14
N GLY A 610 -42.29 -52.38 18.17
CA GLY A 610 -41.17 -52.76 17.29
C GLY A 610 -40.73 -51.66 16.33
N TYR A 611 -41.64 -50.81 15.83
CA TYR A 611 -41.26 -49.78 14.85
C TYR A 611 -40.50 -48.60 15.48
N LEU A 612 -40.86 -48.20 16.70
CA LEU A 612 -40.12 -47.19 17.48
C LEU A 612 -38.71 -47.71 17.80
N LYS A 613 -38.58 -49.00 18.13
CA LYS A 613 -37.28 -49.66 18.23
C LYS A 613 -36.52 -49.67 16.90
N ILE A 614 -37.16 -49.97 15.76
CA ILE A 614 -36.51 -49.96 14.43
C ILE A 614 -36.04 -48.56 14.04
N LEU A 615 -36.82 -47.50 14.28
CA LEU A 615 -36.42 -46.11 14.01
C LEU A 615 -35.24 -45.68 14.91
N PHE A 616 -35.29 -46.07 16.19
CA PHE A 616 -34.21 -45.81 17.15
C PHE A 616 -32.93 -46.58 16.79
N TYR A 617 -33.06 -47.86 16.41
CA TYR A 617 -31.96 -48.67 15.90
C TYR A 617 -31.46 -48.19 14.53
N PHE A 618 -32.32 -47.63 13.67
CA PHE A 618 -31.92 -47.06 12.39
C PHE A 618 -31.10 -45.80 12.57
N TYR A 619 -31.46 -44.89 13.48
CA TYR A 619 -30.64 -43.72 13.80
C TYR A 619 -29.32 -44.09 14.50
N GLN A 620 -29.32 -45.13 15.34
CA GLN A 620 -28.08 -45.64 15.96
C GLN A 620 -27.16 -46.38 14.95
N ALA A 621 -27.72 -47.18 14.04
CA ALA A 621 -26.97 -47.95 13.03
C ALA A 621 -26.57 -47.10 11.81
N ALA A 622 -27.36 -46.11 11.41
CA ALA A 622 -27.03 -45.21 10.31
C ALA A 622 -25.80 -44.34 10.63
N ASN A 623 -25.62 -43.93 11.89
CA ASN A 623 -24.39 -43.25 12.34
C ASN A 623 -23.15 -44.16 12.29
N LEU A 624 -23.32 -45.47 12.54
CA LEU A 624 -22.23 -46.46 12.43
C LEU A 624 -21.91 -46.84 10.97
N LEU A 625 -22.91 -46.87 10.08
CA LEU A 625 -22.74 -47.16 8.65
C LEU A 625 -22.16 -46.00 7.84
N LEU A 626 -22.33 -44.75 8.30
CA LEU A 626 -21.73 -43.56 7.69
C LEU A 626 -20.19 -43.56 7.72
N VAL A 627 -19.58 -44.39 8.57
CA VAL A 627 -18.12 -44.50 8.71
C VAL A 627 -17.53 -45.57 7.79
N SER A 628 -18.32 -46.48 7.20
CA SER A 628 -17.77 -47.76 6.69
C SER A 628 -18.07 -48.18 5.25
N ILE A 629 -18.72 -47.40 4.36
CA ILE A 629 -19.11 -47.93 3.03
C ILE A 629 -18.83 -47.01 1.82
N SER A 630 -18.49 -47.66 0.69
CA SER A 630 -18.12 -47.12 -0.63
C SER A 630 -19.21 -46.32 -1.38
N SER A 631 -18.74 -45.56 -2.37
CA SER A 631 -19.35 -44.38 -3.00
C SER A 631 -20.72 -44.54 -3.69
N GLN A 632 -21.11 -45.72 -4.17
CA GLN A 632 -22.39 -45.88 -4.90
C GLN A 632 -23.60 -46.18 -4.00
N SER A 633 -23.42 -46.80 -2.83
CA SER A 633 -24.53 -47.02 -1.87
C SER A 633 -24.81 -45.78 -0.99
N LEU A 634 -23.82 -44.90 -0.85
CA LEU A 634 -23.89 -43.67 -0.06
C LEU A 634 -25.02 -42.74 -0.53
N ILE A 635 -25.28 -42.62 -1.83
CA ILE A 635 -26.27 -41.66 -2.38
C ILE A 635 -27.70 -42.03 -1.96
N LYS A 636 -28.07 -43.32 -2.00
CA LYS A 636 -29.41 -43.78 -1.57
C LYS A 636 -29.58 -43.64 -0.06
N THR A 637 -28.54 -43.93 0.72
CA THR A 637 -28.57 -43.78 2.18
C THR A 637 -28.61 -42.31 2.58
N TYR A 638 -27.89 -41.42 1.90
CA TYR A 638 -27.93 -39.97 2.12
C TYR A 638 -29.28 -39.35 1.75
N LEU A 639 -29.95 -39.85 0.70
CA LEU A 639 -31.30 -39.42 0.33
C LEU A 639 -32.32 -39.80 1.38
N ILE A 640 -32.28 -41.04 1.89
CA ILE A 640 -33.20 -41.51 2.93
C ILE A 640 -32.95 -40.76 4.24
N VAL A 641 -31.69 -40.71 4.71
CA VAL A 641 -31.31 -39.97 5.93
C VAL A 641 -31.54 -38.46 5.78
N GLY A 642 -31.31 -37.91 4.59
CA GLY A 642 -31.56 -36.51 4.24
C GLY A 642 -33.05 -36.17 4.20
N LEU A 643 -33.92 -37.08 3.78
CA LEU A 643 -35.38 -36.92 3.83
C LEU A 643 -35.88 -36.88 5.28
N PHE A 644 -35.34 -37.74 6.15
CA PHE A 644 -35.71 -37.78 7.58
C PHE A 644 -35.11 -36.64 8.41
N ASN A 645 -33.93 -36.11 8.04
CA ASN A 645 -33.29 -34.97 8.70
C ASN A 645 -33.56 -33.62 8.03
N PHE A 646 -34.47 -33.57 7.05
CA PHE A 646 -34.75 -32.37 6.24
C PHE A 646 -33.49 -31.71 5.62
N LYS A 647 -32.47 -32.53 5.33
CA LYS A 647 -31.23 -32.18 4.63
C LYS A 647 -31.32 -32.72 3.20
N LEU A 648 -32.21 -32.15 2.38
CA LEU A 648 -32.20 -32.44 0.96
C LEU A 648 -31.02 -31.69 0.33
N SER A 649 -30.01 -32.42 -0.15
CA SER A 649 -28.84 -31.86 -0.84
C SER A 649 -29.28 -31.12 -2.11
N SER A 650 -29.64 -29.87 -1.94
CA SER A 650 -29.80 -28.91 -3.02
C SER A 650 -29.01 -27.69 -2.59
N GLY A 651 -27.97 -27.34 -3.36
CA GLY A 651 -27.06 -26.22 -3.07
C GLY A 651 -27.72 -24.83 -3.17
N ARG A 652 -29.03 -24.71 -2.87
CA ARG A 652 -29.74 -23.44 -2.82
C ARG A 652 -29.67 -22.84 -1.41
N LEU A 653 -29.32 -21.56 -1.36
CA LEU A 653 -29.14 -20.75 -0.15
C LEU A 653 -30.51 -20.39 0.47
N ILE A 654 -31.15 -21.34 1.15
CA ILE A 654 -32.45 -21.13 1.79
C ILE A 654 -32.29 -20.30 3.07
N CYS A 655 -33.03 -19.19 3.15
CA CYS A 655 -33.00 -18.23 4.25
C CYS A 655 -34.43 -17.73 4.56
N PRO A 656 -35.14 -18.34 5.53
CA PRO A 656 -36.57 -18.10 5.76
C PRO A 656 -36.88 -16.75 6.42
N PHE A 657 -35.95 -16.19 7.21
CA PHE A 657 -36.08 -14.89 7.85
C PHE A 657 -34.70 -14.29 8.18
N PRO A 658 -34.55 -12.96 8.21
CA PRO A 658 -33.28 -12.30 8.51
C PRO A 658 -32.89 -12.48 9.99
N GLY A 659 -31.59 -12.55 10.26
CA GLY A 659 -31.07 -12.67 11.64
C GLY A 659 -30.81 -14.11 12.09
N LEU A 660 -30.69 -15.04 11.14
CA LEU A 660 -30.30 -16.41 11.43
C LEU A 660 -28.84 -16.44 11.92
N THR A 661 -28.64 -16.88 13.17
CA THR A 661 -27.34 -17.19 13.79
C THR A 661 -27.11 -18.70 13.87
N VAL A 662 -25.87 -19.15 14.13
CA VAL A 662 -25.53 -20.57 14.30
C VAL A 662 -26.43 -21.25 15.35
N ALA A 663 -26.71 -20.58 16.48
CA ALA A 663 -27.57 -21.10 17.53
C ALA A 663 -29.03 -21.25 17.06
N THR A 664 -29.57 -20.21 16.41
CA THR A 664 -30.95 -20.27 15.88
C THR A 664 -31.10 -21.27 14.75
N LYS A 665 -30.06 -21.48 13.93
CA LYS A 665 -30.01 -22.50 12.87
C LYS A 665 -30.11 -23.91 13.46
N GLN A 666 -29.39 -24.20 14.55
CA GLN A 666 -29.51 -25.48 15.24
C GLN A 666 -30.88 -25.66 15.88
N LEU A 667 -31.41 -24.63 16.55
CA LEU A 667 -32.75 -24.66 17.13
C LEU A 667 -33.84 -24.87 16.07
N PHE A 668 -33.71 -24.22 14.92
CA PHE A 668 -34.60 -24.39 13.78
C PHE A 668 -34.50 -25.82 13.21
N SER A 669 -33.31 -26.41 13.17
CA SER A 669 -33.13 -27.80 12.77
C SER A 669 -33.82 -28.78 13.72
N VAL A 670 -34.08 -28.43 14.99
CA VAL A 670 -34.82 -29.29 15.94
C VAL A 670 -36.34 -28.98 15.93
N SER A 671 -36.73 -27.79 15.46
CA SER A 671 -38.12 -27.32 15.47
C SER A 671 -39.11 -28.24 14.74
N HIS A 672 -38.67 -28.98 13.71
CA HIS A 672 -39.54 -29.92 12.98
C HIS A 672 -40.05 -31.06 13.88
N VAL A 673 -39.30 -31.46 14.91
CA VAL A 673 -39.73 -32.47 15.89
C VAL A 673 -40.90 -31.92 16.70
N PHE A 674 -40.76 -30.71 17.23
CA PHE A 674 -41.82 -30.03 17.98
C PHE A 674 -43.05 -29.75 17.09
N GLY A 675 -42.84 -29.30 15.86
CA GLY A 675 -43.89 -29.13 14.88
C GLY A 675 -44.64 -30.44 14.62
N THR A 676 -43.92 -31.56 14.50
CA THR A 676 -44.54 -32.87 14.26
C THR A 676 -45.41 -33.28 15.44
N MET A 677 -44.93 -33.09 16.67
CA MET A 677 -45.72 -33.36 17.88
C MET A 677 -46.97 -32.49 17.99
N LEU A 678 -46.87 -31.21 17.64
CA LEU A 678 -48.02 -30.31 17.61
C LEU A 678 -49.05 -30.72 16.55
N MET A 679 -48.60 -31.14 15.36
CA MET A 679 -49.49 -31.58 14.27
C MET A 679 -50.17 -32.92 14.52
N ILE A 680 -49.63 -33.79 15.37
CA ILE A 680 -50.28 -35.06 15.74
C ILE A 680 -51.64 -34.81 16.44
N SER A 681 -51.72 -33.79 17.30
CA SER A 681 -52.92 -33.47 18.08
C SER A 681 -54.17 -33.18 17.22
N PRO A 682 -54.13 -32.27 16.23
CA PRO A 682 -55.27 -32.03 15.34
C PRO A 682 -55.61 -33.24 14.46
N PHE A 683 -54.63 -34.05 14.03
CA PHE A 683 -54.92 -35.29 13.28
C PHE A 683 -55.67 -36.34 14.11
N ILE A 684 -55.37 -36.44 15.41
CA ILE A 684 -56.09 -37.34 16.33
C ILE A 684 -57.53 -36.86 16.54
N VAL A 685 -57.74 -35.55 16.76
CA VAL A 685 -59.08 -34.97 16.97
C VAL A 685 -59.95 -35.11 15.73
N PHE A 686 -59.41 -34.79 14.55
CA PHE A 686 -60.14 -34.88 13.27
C PHE A 686 -60.58 -36.32 12.94
N PHE A 687 -59.81 -37.33 13.35
CA PHE A 687 -60.20 -38.74 13.18
C PHE A 687 -61.15 -39.25 14.27
N GLY A 688 -61.09 -38.71 15.49
CA GLY A 688 -62.04 -39.01 16.55
C GLY A 688 -63.47 -38.65 16.18
N GLU A 689 -63.67 -37.53 15.50
CA GLU A 689 -64.98 -37.12 14.99
C GLU A 689 -65.47 -37.98 13.82
N PHE A 690 -64.56 -38.40 12.92
CA PHE A 690 -64.90 -39.27 11.79
C PHE A 690 -65.41 -40.65 12.24
N LYS A 691 -64.88 -41.20 13.33
CA LYS A 691 -65.30 -42.50 13.89
C LYS A 691 -66.63 -42.43 14.64
N SER A 692 -67.00 -41.26 15.16
CA SER A 692 -68.30 -41.02 15.82
C SER A 692 -69.46 -40.99 14.81
N SER A 693 -69.20 -40.60 13.56
CA SER A 693 -70.23 -40.49 12.53
C SER A 693 -70.66 -41.83 11.88
N GLU A 694 -69.94 -42.93 12.13
CA GLU A 694 -70.26 -44.27 11.55
C GLU A 694 -71.19 -45.12 12.44
N VAL A 695 -71.50 -44.68 13.68
CA VAL A 695 -72.26 -45.47 14.67
C VAL A 695 -73.69 -44.93 14.83
N LYS A 696 -74.51 -44.91 13.77
CA LYS A 696 -75.97 -44.71 13.87
C LYS A 696 -76.71 -45.28 12.65
N GLU A 697 -77.05 -46.58 12.68
CA GLU A 697 -78.40 -47.13 12.42
C GLU A 697 -78.46 -48.68 12.64
N PRO A 698 -79.60 -49.27 13.08
CA PRO A 698 -79.65 -50.54 13.82
C PRO A 698 -80.50 -51.69 13.21
N HIS A 699 -80.30 -52.91 13.74
CA HIS A 699 -81.23 -54.04 13.93
C HIS A 699 -82.31 -54.39 12.86
N LEU A 700 -82.25 -55.60 12.25
CA LEU A 700 -83.42 -56.50 12.07
C LEU A 700 -83.07 -57.93 11.54
N LEU A 701 -83.71 -58.93 12.17
CA LEU A 701 -83.91 -60.36 11.82
C LEU A 701 -82.70 -61.34 11.79
N VAL A 702 -82.61 -62.48 12.51
CA VAL A 702 -83.53 -63.50 13.08
C VAL A 702 -83.27 -64.86 12.40
N LEU A 703 -82.89 -65.83 13.26
CA LEU A 703 -83.24 -67.27 13.30
C LEU A 703 -83.40 -68.03 11.97
N MET A 704 -82.64 -69.12 11.81
CA MET A 704 -83.17 -70.49 11.76
C MET A 704 -82.03 -71.49 12.03
N LEU A 705 -82.11 -72.15 13.18
CA LEU A 705 -81.48 -73.43 13.47
C LEU A 705 -82.56 -74.51 13.34
N GLU A 706 -82.12 -75.71 12.95
CA GLU A 706 -82.79 -77.02 12.96
C GLU A 706 -83.23 -77.61 11.61
N GLU A 707 -83.03 -78.93 11.58
CA GLU A 707 -83.28 -79.93 10.52
C GLU A 707 -82.22 -80.00 9.41
N SER A 708 -81.48 -81.10 9.19
CA SER A 708 -81.65 -82.49 9.60
C SER A 708 -80.35 -83.27 9.41
N CYS A 709 -80.00 -84.14 10.35
CA CYS A 709 -79.26 -85.37 10.05
C CYS A 709 -79.42 -86.39 11.18
N LYS A 710 -80.16 -87.48 10.93
CA LYS A 710 -79.99 -88.77 11.61
C LYS A 710 -80.16 -89.90 10.58
N PRO A 711 -79.56 -91.07 10.83
CA PRO A 711 -78.61 -91.69 9.91
C PRO A 711 -79.25 -92.83 9.12
N ARG A 712 -78.59 -93.29 8.05
CA ARG A 712 -78.84 -94.63 7.49
C ARG A 712 -77.81 -95.61 8.04
N CYS A 713 -78.28 -96.83 8.31
CA CYS A 713 -77.46 -98.03 8.24
C CYS A 713 -76.64 -98.08 6.95
#